data_AF-A0A923WJW8-F1
#
_entry.id   AF-A0A923WJW8-F1
#
_cell.length_a   1.000
_cell.length_b   1.000
_cell.length_c   1.000
_cell.angle_alpha   90.00
_cell.angle_beta   90.00
_cell.angle_gamma   90.00
#
_symmetry.space_group_name_H-M   'P 1'
#
loop_
_entity.id
_entity.type
_entity.pdbx_description
1 polymer ?
#
loop_
_entity_poly.entity_id
_entity_poly.type
_entity_poly.pdbx_seq_one_letter_code
_entity_poly.pdbx_strand_id
1 'polypeptide(L)'
;MKKLYCKISFIIPAAMIFLFAFMSWAQTPVIKGKGSYASTIPSDEDAAVITAMNSFSSLQLADGITKPMPTNDWWTAITNTQYGGQLWANPSMIVPKNFGFILYYPKNFDQGDMKVENPINIKGWAPAKTKAKDWSDWMVTVNMEETTAKTMDITMAHGIPYVYTQFKGFNMQIEFPISATFPAPTFFKLDGTAAAFPYTSDVLGFTYMNASYSVCVPVNSQFTVVTTATTTTVTITQTNLGQQYAVFGLLPQTSDIATFYKYGYSLPTATTLTYNYTPAQAKVTSKWAITTTNLKGGTELGIIQGFAPHHYKYSTYAFPFTALEYRQHFGKIKCATGNVFDFSYDFNGCLAQMPVPVTTGVPYDYSTVKMKKLIDDYITTYNTFGGDTYAGAKDVLNCVKHAYMAKLTNHPSYAVLLERSKKILSDWMTYTPGEQQHYFAKFGNWPSMLGLNSSYFSYNHTDNHFHYGYFTYSMALMGMMDTAYLQDYKEMIVLVAKQYANWDKTDTNFPWFRTFDPWTGHSWAGGRSSGTGNNQESTSEATQSWAGVFFLGNLLNDPNMQAAGAFGYMSESRATLEYWFDWDQSNWDASYPGLSVGILYSGGLANNTHFSGTDPKAMYGINWLHPGPYLSYFTKNKTASNRDWNKFITAIAVNPDNPGDFGGSGTGWQNVFYSYKAMLDPSYVCRVYDSLYAANAPMLQDELGGYIYYNAHSGLAMGDVQWNYYMTMPISQTYYNATTKQYTYVAYNSSSQEQICTIYKDGGTLVGSFKVPAYTLIATHLDAVLTSIGITAGGNTVPVGSTLQLLAVGLDQYGATMNLSGPVTWSASGGGTINSAGLFTATTKVYPVTITAKNGTLTATYQIRVDELARLSKIVVSPDLIKIPQSSSYAFTATGYDQYGADMKIDNFVW
;
A
#
# COMPACT_ATOMS: atom_id res chain seq x y z
N MET A 1 -0.44 -39.02 -84.37
CA MET A 1 -1.33 -39.66 -85.37
C MET A 1 -2.75 -39.18 -85.15
N LYS A 2 -3.43 -38.91 -86.28
CA LYS A 2 -4.75 -38.27 -86.50
C LYS A 2 -5.95 -38.71 -85.62
N LYS A 3 -6.91 -37.76 -85.55
CA LYS A 3 -8.40 -37.82 -85.47
C LYS A 3 -9.03 -37.51 -84.10
N LEU A 4 -10.20 -36.87 -83.94
CA LEU A 4 -11.05 -35.92 -84.70
C LEU A 4 -12.39 -35.85 -83.91
N TYR A 5 -13.05 -34.67 -83.85
CA TYR A 5 -14.52 -34.45 -83.68
C TYR A 5 -15.20 -34.84 -82.34
N CYS A 6 -16.30 -34.26 -81.84
CA CYS A 6 -17.18 -33.13 -82.20
C CYS A 6 -18.12 -32.79 -81.01
N LYS A 7 -18.38 -31.49 -80.80
CA LYS A 7 -19.68 -30.80 -80.57
C LYS A 7 -20.70 -31.18 -79.45
N ILE A 8 -20.95 -30.14 -78.61
CA ILE A 8 -22.22 -29.42 -78.33
C ILE A 8 -23.20 -29.94 -77.24
N SER A 9 -23.20 -29.16 -76.14
CA SER A 9 -24.29 -28.52 -75.36
C SER A 9 -25.57 -29.25 -74.94
N PHE A 10 -25.86 -29.17 -73.63
CA PHE A 10 -27.20 -28.87 -73.09
C PHE A 10 -27.11 -28.03 -71.80
N ILE A 11 -28.17 -27.26 -71.55
CA ILE A 11 -28.34 -26.08 -70.68
C ILE A 11 -28.85 -26.48 -69.26
N ILE A 12 -28.15 -26.01 -68.22
CA ILE A 12 -28.50 -25.52 -66.83
C ILE A 12 -29.71 -26.14 -66.04
N PRO A 13 -29.65 -26.26 -64.69
CA PRO A 13 -29.98 -25.11 -63.82
C PRO A 13 -28.96 -24.83 -62.70
N ALA A 14 -28.77 -23.53 -62.46
CA ALA A 14 -27.95 -22.93 -61.43
C ALA A 14 -28.62 -23.12 -60.07
N ALA A 15 -28.11 -24.05 -59.24
CA ALA A 15 -28.59 -24.23 -57.87
C ALA A 15 -27.54 -24.84 -56.91
N MET A 16 -26.24 -24.80 -57.23
CA MET A 16 -25.19 -25.39 -56.37
C MET A 16 -23.89 -24.59 -56.35
N ILE A 17 -23.94 -23.26 -56.44
CA ILE A 17 -22.77 -22.40 -56.23
C ILE A 17 -23.21 -21.16 -55.44
N PHE A 18 -23.67 -21.35 -54.21
CA PHE A 18 -23.77 -20.29 -53.18
C PHE A 18 -23.95 -20.96 -51.80
N LEU A 19 -22.92 -21.67 -51.35
CA LEU A 19 -22.85 -22.22 -49.98
C LEU A 19 -21.40 -22.45 -49.53
N PHE A 20 -20.50 -21.54 -49.90
CA PHE A 20 -19.28 -21.27 -49.15
C PHE A 20 -19.41 -19.86 -48.56
N ALA A 21 -20.43 -19.68 -47.72
CA ALA A 21 -20.56 -18.51 -46.86
C ALA A 21 -19.66 -18.76 -45.63
N PHE A 22 -18.67 -17.88 -45.45
CA PHE A 22 -17.97 -17.57 -44.20
C PHE A 22 -18.01 -18.67 -43.10
N MET A 23 -17.06 -19.60 -43.14
CA MET A 23 -16.60 -20.22 -41.88
C MET A 23 -15.84 -19.12 -41.12
N SER A 24 -16.53 -18.38 -40.25
CA SER A 24 -15.85 -17.69 -39.16
C SER A 24 -15.12 -18.77 -38.36
N TRP A 25 -13.79 -18.64 -38.25
CA TRP A 25 -13.04 -19.50 -37.35
C TRP A 25 -13.41 -19.08 -35.93
N ALA A 26 -14.40 -19.73 -35.33
CA ALA A 26 -14.75 -19.51 -33.93
C ALA A 26 -13.49 -19.68 -33.05
N GLN A 27 -13.29 -18.82 -32.05
CA GLN A 27 -12.10 -18.89 -31.20
C GLN A 27 -12.04 -20.27 -30.51
N THR A 28 -10.85 -20.83 -30.40
CA THR A 28 -10.64 -22.12 -29.74
C THR A 28 -10.56 -21.94 -28.23
N PRO A 29 -11.33 -22.69 -27.42
CA PRO A 29 -11.19 -22.67 -25.97
C PRO A 29 -9.84 -23.25 -25.54
N VAL A 30 -9.14 -22.56 -24.65
CA VAL A 30 -7.95 -23.07 -23.95
C VAL A 30 -8.38 -23.52 -22.56
N ILE A 31 -8.41 -24.83 -22.34
CA ILE A 31 -8.91 -25.45 -21.11
C ILE A 31 -7.93 -25.27 -19.95
N LYS A 32 -8.46 -24.97 -18.76
CA LYS A 32 -7.75 -24.77 -17.49
C LYS A 32 -8.61 -25.32 -16.35
N GLY A 33 -8.31 -26.54 -15.90
CA GLY A 33 -9.22 -27.29 -15.03
C GLY A 33 -10.59 -27.50 -15.69
N LYS A 34 -11.68 -27.16 -14.99
CA LYS A 34 -13.05 -27.12 -15.55
C LYS A 34 -13.41 -25.81 -16.26
N GLY A 35 -12.53 -24.82 -16.21
CA GLY A 35 -12.71 -23.55 -16.91
C GLY A 35 -11.97 -23.49 -18.23
N SER A 36 -12.08 -22.34 -18.90
CA SER A 36 -11.42 -22.07 -20.16
C SER A 36 -11.39 -20.57 -20.46
N TYR A 37 -10.44 -20.16 -21.31
CA TYR A 37 -10.42 -18.83 -21.93
C TYR A 37 -10.35 -18.93 -23.45
N ALA A 38 -10.75 -17.89 -24.17
CA ALA A 38 -10.65 -17.84 -25.63
C ALA A 38 -9.19 -17.66 -26.09
N SER A 39 -8.75 -18.42 -27.09
CA SER A 39 -7.37 -18.38 -27.59
C SER A 39 -6.94 -17.04 -28.21
N THR A 40 -7.88 -16.16 -28.54
CA THR A 40 -7.68 -14.81 -29.07
C THR A 40 -8.92 -13.96 -28.79
N ILE A 41 -8.81 -12.64 -28.90
CA ILE A 41 -9.95 -11.72 -29.02
C ILE A 41 -10.60 -11.92 -30.41
N PRO A 42 -11.94 -11.91 -30.55
CA PRO A 42 -12.59 -12.12 -31.84
C PRO A 42 -12.37 -10.90 -32.74
N SER A 43 -12.28 -11.10 -34.06
CA SER A 43 -11.91 -10.02 -34.99
C SER A 43 -12.99 -8.96 -35.19
N ASP A 44 -14.23 -9.29 -34.86
CA ASP A 44 -15.44 -8.46 -34.92
C ASP A 44 -15.82 -7.85 -33.56
N GLU A 45 -14.93 -7.92 -32.57
CA GLU A 45 -15.08 -7.22 -31.29
C GLU A 45 -15.13 -5.70 -31.47
N ASP A 46 -15.51 -4.97 -30.42
CA ASP A 46 -15.56 -3.51 -30.42
C ASP A 46 -14.28 -2.88 -31.02
N ALA A 47 -14.48 -1.92 -31.93
CA ALA A 47 -13.39 -1.32 -32.69
C ALA A 47 -12.31 -0.68 -31.81
N ALA A 48 -12.66 -0.18 -30.61
CA ALA A 48 -11.71 0.35 -29.65
C ALA A 48 -10.84 -0.76 -29.04
N VAL A 49 -11.40 -1.93 -28.76
CA VAL A 49 -10.67 -3.12 -28.29
C VAL A 49 -9.68 -3.60 -29.35
N ILE A 50 -10.13 -3.72 -30.60
CA ILE A 50 -9.26 -4.14 -31.72
C ILE A 50 -8.15 -3.12 -31.96
N THR A 51 -8.47 -1.82 -31.92
CA THR A 51 -7.48 -0.74 -32.07
C THR A 51 -6.44 -0.78 -30.95
N ALA A 52 -6.89 -0.94 -29.70
CA ALA A 52 -6.00 -1.09 -28.56
C ALA A 52 -5.07 -2.29 -28.73
N MET A 53 -5.62 -3.48 -29.00
CA MET A 53 -4.85 -4.71 -29.20
C MET A 53 -3.78 -4.54 -30.28
N ASN A 54 -4.14 -4.00 -31.44
CA ASN A 54 -3.20 -3.77 -32.53
C ASN A 54 -2.09 -2.79 -32.13
N SER A 55 -2.40 -1.75 -31.35
CA SER A 55 -1.39 -0.80 -30.90
C SER A 55 -0.36 -1.39 -29.92
N PHE A 56 -0.70 -2.44 -29.16
CA PHE A 56 0.27 -3.14 -28.29
C PHE A 56 1.32 -3.93 -29.10
N SER A 57 1.08 -4.22 -30.38
CA SER A 57 2.06 -4.87 -31.25
C SER A 57 3.16 -3.93 -31.78
N SER A 58 2.97 -2.61 -31.65
CA SER A 58 3.86 -1.58 -32.21
C SER A 58 4.46 -0.65 -31.14
N LEU A 59 4.59 -1.14 -29.90
CA LEU A 59 5.14 -0.36 -28.81
C LEU A 59 6.56 0.12 -29.08
N GLN A 60 6.89 1.26 -28.46
CA GLN A 60 8.20 1.88 -28.56
C GLN A 60 9.21 1.19 -27.64
N LEU A 61 9.69 0.02 -28.05
CA LEU A 61 10.73 -0.75 -27.37
C LEU A 61 12.06 -0.63 -28.13
N ALA A 62 13.17 -0.71 -27.42
CA ALA A 62 14.49 -0.93 -28.01
C ALA A 62 14.60 -2.35 -28.59
N ASP A 63 15.60 -2.58 -29.44
CA ASP A 63 15.77 -3.88 -30.10
C ASP A 63 16.16 -4.98 -29.09
N GLY A 64 15.66 -6.20 -29.29
CA GLY A 64 16.04 -7.37 -28.50
C GLY A 64 15.31 -7.55 -27.16
N ILE A 65 14.28 -6.75 -26.88
CA ILE A 65 13.49 -6.86 -25.65
C ILE A 65 12.55 -8.07 -25.72
N THR A 66 12.76 -9.04 -24.82
CA THR A 66 12.00 -10.29 -24.75
C THR A 66 11.23 -10.48 -23.45
N LYS A 67 11.57 -9.73 -22.39
CA LYS A 67 10.86 -9.79 -21.11
C LYS A 67 9.48 -9.14 -21.21
N PRO A 68 8.46 -9.62 -20.46
CA PRO A 68 7.15 -8.98 -20.42
C PRO A 68 7.26 -7.53 -19.98
N MET A 69 6.77 -6.64 -20.85
CA MET A 69 6.74 -5.22 -20.59
C MET A 69 5.59 -4.89 -19.62
N PRO A 70 5.84 -4.16 -18.53
CA PRO A 70 4.80 -3.71 -17.63
C PRO A 70 3.86 -2.73 -18.34
N THR A 71 2.63 -2.72 -17.85
CA THR A 71 1.65 -1.65 -18.05
C THR A 71 1.44 -0.99 -16.68
N ASN A 72 0.66 0.08 -16.58
CA ASN A 72 0.30 0.68 -15.28
C ASN A 72 1.50 1.12 -14.43
N ASP A 73 2.43 1.86 -15.02
CA ASP A 73 3.62 2.34 -14.31
C ASP A 73 3.79 3.84 -14.51
N TRP A 74 4.61 4.50 -13.70
CA TRP A 74 4.84 5.95 -13.76
C TRP A 74 5.48 6.40 -15.08
N TRP A 75 6.15 5.47 -15.78
CA TRP A 75 6.89 5.73 -17.01
C TRP A 75 6.27 5.14 -18.29
N THR A 76 5.18 4.35 -18.19
CA THR A 76 4.62 3.63 -19.35
C THR A 76 4.00 4.53 -20.41
N ALA A 77 3.89 5.84 -20.17
CA ALA A 77 3.48 6.84 -21.16
C ALA A 77 4.35 6.82 -22.42
N ILE A 78 5.62 6.41 -22.31
CA ILE A 78 6.53 6.24 -23.46
C ILE A 78 6.02 5.23 -24.50
N THR A 79 5.14 4.33 -24.09
CA THR A 79 4.53 3.35 -25.00
C THR A 79 3.39 3.94 -25.83
N ASN A 80 2.86 5.10 -25.43
CA ASN A 80 1.64 5.68 -26.00
C ASN A 80 1.91 6.84 -26.98
N THR A 81 2.92 7.67 -26.73
CA THR A 81 3.22 8.87 -27.52
C THR A 81 4.68 8.91 -27.96
N GLN A 82 5.00 9.63 -29.04
CA GLN A 82 6.33 9.67 -29.66
C GLN A 82 7.49 9.94 -28.68
N TYR A 83 7.27 10.81 -27.69
CA TYR A 83 8.28 11.16 -26.69
C TYR A 83 7.85 10.80 -25.26
N GLY A 84 6.76 10.04 -25.11
CA GLY A 84 6.13 9.81 -23.81
C GLY A 84 5.48 11.07 -23.23
N GLY A 85 5.58 11.20 -21.91
CA GLY A 85 5.01 12.28 -21.13
C GLY A 85 5.98 12.75 -20.06
N GLN A 86 5.41 13.26 -18.97
CA GLN A 86 6.13 13.55 -17.74
C GLN A 86 6.49 12.24 -17.04
N LEU A 87 7.78 11.94 -16.94
CA LEU A 87 8.29 10.74 -16.27
C LEU A 87 8.72 11.12 -14.85
N TRP A 88 7.84 10.89 -13.89
CA TRP A 88 7.98 11.26 -12.48
C TRP A 88 8.71 10.17 -11.69
N ALA A 89 10.03 10.30 -11.50
CA ALA A 89 10.77 9.39 -10.60
C ALA A 89 10.75 9.85 -9.14
N ASN A 90 10.42 11.12 -8.85
CA ASN A 90 10.34 11.67 -7.49
C ASN A 90 11.63 11.43 -6.66
N PRO A 91 12.56 12.41 -6.57
CA PRO A 91 12.29 13.84 -6.74
C PRO A 91 12.50 14.39 -8.16
N SER A 92 13.13 13.62 -9.06
CA SER A 92 13.35 14.07 -10.43
C SER A 92 12.13 13.82 -11.30
N MET A 93 11.94 14.69 -12.28
CA MET A 93 11.02 14.47 -13.39
C MET A 93 11.71 14.87 -14.68
N ILE A 94 11.61 14.04 -15.72
CA ILE A 94 12.03 14.42 -17.06
C ILE A 94 10.85 14.47 -18.02
N VAL A 95 10.99 15.30 -19.05
CA VAL A 95 10.07 15.33 -20.19
C VAL A 95 10.89 15.17 -21.48
N PRO A 96 10.88 13.99 -22.11
CA PRO A 96 11.58 13.80 -23.38
C PRO A 96 10.98 14.68 -24.50
N LYS A 97 11.84 15.16 -25.41
CA LYS A 97 11.52 16.10 -26.49
C LYS A 97 12.32 15.78 -27.75
N ASN A 98 12.00 16.46 -28.84
CA ASN A 98 12.71 16.36 -30.13
C ASN A 98 14.13 16.95 -30.14
N PHE A 99 14.58 17.53 -29.03
CA PHE A 99 15.92 18.11 -28.87
C PHE A 99 16.76 17.43 -27.77
N GLY A 100 16.23 16.37 -27.16
CA GLY A 100 16.76 15.77 -25.94
C GLY A 100 15.67 15.69 -24.87
N PHE A 101 15.88 16.22 -23.68
CA PHE A 101 14.85 16.21 -22.64
C PHE A 101 14.91 17.46 -21.76
N ILE A 102 13.81 17.76 -21.08
CA ILE A 102 13.77 18.78 -20.06
C ILE A 102 13.90 18.09 -18.70
N LEU A 103 14.86 18.52 -17.88
CA LEU A 103 15.03 18.09 -16.49
C LEU A 103 14.32 19.08 -15.57
N TYR A 104 13.55 18.52 -14.63
CA TYR A 104 12.89 19.28 -13.58
C TYR A 104 13.27 18.74 -12.20
N TYR A 105 13.32 19.66 -11.23
CA TYR A 105 13.31 19.35 -9.80
C TYR A 105 12.13 20.10 -9.17
N PRO A 106 10.92 19.51 -9.20
CA PRO A 106 9.73 20.11 -8.61
C PRO A 106 9.87 20.23 -7.09
N LYS A 107 9.72 21.46 -6.57
CA LYS A 107 9.88 21.76 -5.13
C LYS A 107 8.68 22.51 -4.52
N ASN A 108 7.93 23.24 -5.34
CA ASN A 108 6.79 24.02 -4.89
C ASN A 108 5.47 23.35 -5.27
N PHE A 109 4.39 23.81 -4.64
CA PHE A 109 3.05 23.28 -4.80
C PHE A 109 2.08 24.30 -5.42
N ASP A 110 1.07 23.80 -6.12
CA ASP A 110 -0.14 24.51 -6.52
C ASP A 110 -1.36 23.63 -6.23
N GLN A 111 -2.16 23.96 -5.21
CA GLN A 111 -3.37 23.22 -4.86
C GLN A 111 -3.15 21.70 -4.70
N GLY A 112 -2.01 21.29 -4.14
CA GLY A 112 -1.61 19.90 -3.97
C GLY A 112 -0.78 19.30 -5.10
N ASP A 113 -0.74 19.92 -6.27
CA ASP A 113 0.10 19.49 -7.39
C ASP A 113 1.53 20.00 -7.26
N MET A 114 2.50 19.19 -7.71
CA MET A 114 3.88 19.63 -7.86
C MET A 114 3.99 20.61 -9.03
N LYS A 115 4.54 21.80 -8.79
CA LYS A 115 4.79 22.78 -9.85
C LYS A 115 5.86 22.27 -10.82
N VAL A 116 5.50 22.20 -12.10
CA VAL A 116 6.44 21.92 -13.20
C VAL A 116 7.13 23.21 -13.61
N GLU A 117 8.05 23.67 -12.76
CA GLU A 117 8.77 24.95 -12.87
C GLU A 117 10.29 24.76 -13.00
N ASN A 118 11.01 25.82 -13.36
CA ASN A 118 12.47 25.82 -13.50
C ASN A 118 13.02 24.82 -14.53
N PRO A 119 12.57 24.86 -15.80
CA PRO A 119 13.01 23.90 -16.80
C PRO A 119 14.51 24.06 -17.11
N ILE A 120 15.23 22.94 -17.12
CA ILE A 120 16.60 22.86 -17.65
C ILE A 120 16.57 21.99 -18.90
N ASN A 121 16.96 22.55 -20.05
CA ASN A 121 16.93 21.81 -21.30
C ASN A 121 18.26 21.09 -21.50
N ILE A 122 18.22 19.75 -21.58
CA ILE A 122 19.36 18.92 -21.95
C ILE A 122 19.29 18.64 -23.45
N LYS A 123 20.27 19.19 -24.18
CA LYS A 123 20.28 19.30 -25.65
C LYS A 123 21.61 18.81 -26.25
N GLY A 124 21.70 18.89 -27.58
CA GLY A 124 22.91 18.58 -28.36
C GLY A 124 22.67 17.55 -29.48
N TRP A 125 21.46 16.99 -29.55
CA TRP A 125 21.04 16.04 -30.58
C TRP A 125 19.52 16.15 -30.83
N ALA A 126 19.02 15.49 -31.87
CA ALA A 126 17.63 15.55 -32.30
C ALA A 126 17.01 14.13 -32.38
N PRO A 127 16.63 13.52 -31.25
CA PRO A 127 16.10 12.16 -31.25
C PRO A 127 14.72 12.11 -31.90
N ALA A 128 14.42 11.02 -32.62
CA ALA A 128 13.14 10.87 -33.32
C ALA A 128 11.99 10.44 -32.39
N LYS A 129 12.30 9.71 -31.31
CA LYS A 129 11.33 9.19 -30.33
C LYS A 129 12.03 8.68 -29.07
N THR A 130 11.23 8.32 -28.06
CA THR A 130 11.70 7.68 -26.82
C THR A 130 11.28 6.22 -26.79
N LYS A 131 12.22 5.30 -26.54
CA LYS A 131 11.95 3.86 -26.46
C LYS A 131 12.25 3.33 -25.05
N ALA A 132 11.44 2.40 -24.55
CA ALA A 132 11.82 1.62 -23.37
C ALA A 132 13.01 0.72 -23.73
N LYS A 133 14.12 0.84 -23.00
CA LYS A 133 15.34 0.05 -23.24
C LYS A 133 15.56 -1.01 -22.17
N ASP A 134 15.35 -0.66 -20.91
CA ASP A 134 15.47 -1.61 -19.82
C ASP A 134 14.62 -1.14 -18.63
N TRP A 135 14.30 -2.04 -17.71
CA TRP A 135 13.55 -1.73 -16.49
C TRP A 135 13.69 -2.84 -15.46
N SER A 136 13.46 -2.47 -14.21
CA SER A 136 13.35 -3.40 -13.10
C SER A 136 12.32 -2.85 -12.12
N ASP A 137 12.25 -3.39 -10.91
CA ASP A 137 11.11 -3.23 -10.01
C ASP A 137 10.69 -1.77 -9.67
N TRP A 138 11.58 -0.79 -9.78
CA TRP A 138 11.25 0.65 -9.64
C TRP A 138 12.20 1.55 -10.44
N MET A 139 12.78 1.02 -11.52
CA MET A 139 13.77 1.68 -12.37
C MET A 139 13.40 1.50 -13.84
N VAL A 140 13.65 2.53 -14.65
CA VAL A 140 13.56 2.46 -16.11
C VAL A 140 14.81 3.07 -16.74
N THR A 141 15.28 2.46 -17.82
CA THR A 141 16.18 3.06 -18.79
C THR A 141 15.42 3.27 -20.09
N VAL A 142 15.40 4.51 -20.57
CA VAL A 142 14.84 4.87 -21.88
C VAL A 142 15.96 5.22 -22.86
N ASN A 143 15.74 4.94 -24.14
CA ASN A 143 16.65 5.26 -25.23
C ASN A 143 16.06 6.34 -26.14
N MET A 144 16.90 7.31 -26.52
CA MET A 144 16.58 8.42 -27.41
C MET A 144 17.61 8.50 -28.53
N GLU A 145 17.28 7.96 -29.70
CA GLU A 145 18.16 7.85 -30.86
C GLU A 145 17.83 8.87 -31.95
N GLU A 146 18.86 9.58 -32.45
CA GLU A 146 18.83 10.33 -33.72
C GLU A 146 19.36 9.46 -34.86
N THR A 147 20.52 8.82 -34.63
CA THR A 147 21.12 7.79 -35.49
C THR A 147 21.85 6.77 -34.61
N THR A 148 22.23 5.61 -35.15
CA THR A 148 23.01 4.60 -34.40
C THR A 148 24.35 5.13 -33.85
N ALA A 149 24.89 6.21 -34.45
CA ALA A 149 26.09 6.91 -33.99
C ALA A 149 25.79 8.05 -32.99
N LYS A 150 24.54 8.52 -32.90
CA LYS A 150 24.07 9.59 -32.01
C LYS A 150 22.85 9.16 -31.21
N THR A 151 23.10 8.70 -30.00
CA THR A 151 22.08 8.12 -29.13
C THR A 151 22.36 8.47 -27.68
N MET A 152 21.31 8.50 -26.86
CA MET A 152 21.39 8.65 -25.42
C MET A 152 20.49 7.61 -24.74
N ASP A 153 21.02 6.96 -23.71
CA ASP A 153 20.25 6.26 -22.70
C ASP A 153 20.09 7.13 -21.47
N ILE A 154 18.89 7.13 -20.89
CA ILE A 154 18.55 7.86 -19.67
C ILE A 154 18.01 6.86 -18.66
N THR A 155 18.69 6.70 -17.52
CA THR A 155 18.29 5.81 -16.44
C THR A 155 17.80 6.62 -15.24
N MET A 156 16.61 6.27 -14.76
CA MET A 156 15.95 6.86 -13.59
C MET A 156 15.32 5.76 -12.75
N ALA A 157 15.28 5.97 -11.45
CA ALA A 157 14.57 5.09 -10.53
C ALA A 157 13.87 5.91 -9.45
N HIS A 158 12.76 5.38 -8.97
CA HIS A 158 12.00 6.02 -7.92
C HIS A 158 12.86 6.28 -6.67
N GLY A 159 12.79 7.49 -6.12
CA GLY A 159 13.52 7.89 -4.92
C GLY A 159 15.03 8.09 -5.09
N ILE A 160 15.62 7.78 -6.24
CA ILE A 160 17.04 8.05 -6.50
C ILE A 160 17.17 9.49 -7.00
N PRO A 161 17.88 10.39 -6.30
CA PRO A 161 17.93 11.81 -6.63
C PRO A 161 18.94 12.12 -7.75
N TYR A 162 19.03 11.22 -8.73
CA TYR A 162 19.92 11.32 -9.88
C TYR A 162 19.19 10.98 -11.18
N VAL A 163 19.58 11.66 -12.26
CA VAL A 163 19.25 11.27 -13.64
C VAL A 163 20.55 10.91 -14.34
N TYR A 164 20.71 9.63 -14.68
CA TYR A 164 21.92 9.13 -15.33
C TYR A 164 21.75 9.19 -16.83
N THR A 165 22.73 9.75 -17.54
CA THR A 165 22.74 9.73 -19.01
C THR A 165 24.03 9.10 -19.52
N GLN A 166 23.89 8.21 -20.50
CA GLN A 166 25.00 7.62 -21.25
C GLN A 166 24.76 7.92 -22.72
N PHE A 167 25.69 8.61 -23.38
CA PHE A 167 25.51 9.09 -24.76
C PHE A 167 26.77 8.96 -25.61
N LYS A 168 26.63 9.16 -26.92
CA LYS A 168 27.77 9.20 -27.86
C LYS A 168 27.44 10.04 -29.10
N GLY A 169 28.47 10.54 -29.76
CA GLY A 169 28.38 11.17 -31.08
C GLY A 169 27.99 12.65 -31.08
N PHE A 170 27.91 13.30 -29.91
CA PHE A 170 27.64 14.74 -29.78
C PHE A 170 28.18 15.29 -28.46
N ASN A 171 28.35 16.61 -28.37
CA ASN A 171 28.61 17.29 -27.10
C ASN A 171 27.28 17.66 -26.45
N MET A 172 27.09 17.25 -25.20
CA MET A 172 25.89 17.59 -24.44
C MET A 172 25.87 19.10 -24.11
N GLN A 173 24.68 19.69 -24.22
CA GLN A 173 24.43 21.07 -23.84
C GLN A 173 23.39 21.12 -22.71
N ILE A 174 23.66 21.91 -21.67
CA ILE A 174 22.70 22.29 -20.64
C ILE A 174 22.29 23.73 -20.93
N GLU A 175 21.05 23.94 -21.39
CA GLU A 175 20.51 25.24 -21.73
C GLU A 175 19.52 25.70 -20.65
N PHE A 176 19.78 26.87 -20.09
CA PHE A 176 18.97 27.56 -19.10
C PHE A 176 18.29 28.74 -19.80
N PRO A 177 16.95 28.76 -19.91
CA PRO A 177 16.23 29.96 -20.33
C PRO A 177 16.53 31.12 -19.36
N ILE A 178 16.67 32.36 -19.85
CA ILE A 178 16.81 33.54 -18.99
C ILE A 178 15.89 34.67 -19.46
N SER A 179 15.44 35.48 -18.52
CA SER A 179 14.60 36.66 -18.77
C SER A 179 14.70 37.62 -17.57
N ALA A 180 13.92 38.70 -17.58
CA ALA A 180 13.81 39.57 -16.41
C ALA A 180 13.30 38.84 -15.14
N THR A 181 12.56 37.74 -15.28
CA THR A 181 12.05 36.91 -14.17
C THR A 181 12.86 35.64 -13.94
N PHE A 182 13.71 35.24 -14.89
CA PHE A 182 14.55 34.04 -14.82
C PHE A 182 16.02 34.45 -14.83
N PRO A 183 16.69 34.52 -13.67
CA PRO A 183 18.08 34.97 -13.61
C PRO A 183 19.02 33.96 -14.27
N ALA A 184 20.20 34.43 -14.67
CA ALA A 184 21.26 33.54 -15.13
C ALA A 184 21.68 32.55 -14.02
N PRO A 185 22.01 31.29 -14.37
CA PRO A 185 22.46 30.30 -13.40
C PRO A 185 23.80 30.71 -12.77
N THR A 186 24.00 30.35 -11.51
CA THR A 186 25.29 30.48 -10.83
C THR A 186 25.99 29.14 -10.78
N PHE A 187 27.31 29.12 -10.98
CA PHE A 187 28.11 27.90 -11.07
C PHE A 187 29.13 27.82 -9.93
N PHE A 188 29.30 26.63 -9.36
CA PHE A 188 30.21 26.39 -8.26
C PHE A 188 30.96 25.06 -8.40
N LYS A 189 32.12 24.98 -7.77
CA LYS A 189 33.02 23.83 -7.75
C LYS A 189 32.65 22.88 -6.61
N LEU A 190 33.35 21.75 -6.53
CA LEU A 190 33.18 20.75 -5.48
C LEU A 190 33.40 21.31 -4.06
N ASP A 191 34.28 22.30 -3.90
CA ASP A 191 34.54 22.97 -2.62
C ASP A 191 33.53 24.09 -2.29
N GLY A 192 32.51 24.28 -3.14
CA GLY A 192 31.49 25.32 -3.00
C GLY A 192 31.90 26.70 -3.52
N THR A 193 33.14 26.90 -3.97
CA THR A 193 33.58 28.18 -4.53
C THR A 193 33.05 28.39 -5.95
N ALA A 194 32.95 29.65 -6.41
CA ALA A 194 32.47 29.95 -7.76
C ALA A 194 33.38 29.34 -8.86
N ALA A 195 32.77 28.81 -9.92
CA ALA A 195 33.48 28.28 -11.08
C ALA A 195 33.69 29.37 -12.15
N ALA A 196 34.89 29.42 -12.73
CA ALA A 196 35.24 30.28 -13.86
C ALA A 196 35.43 29.44 -15.12
N PHE A 197 34.99 29.93 -16.28
CA PHE A 197 34.97 29.17 -17.53
C PHE A 197 36.02 29.66 -18.54
N PRO A 198 36.65 28.77 -19.35
CA PRO A 198 36.43 27.32 -19.39
C PRO A 198 36.89 26.63 -18.09
N TYR A 199 36.12 25.64 -17.64
CA TYR A 199 36.39 24.90 -16.42
C TYR A 199 36.64 23.44 -16.76
N THR A 200 37.78 22.88 -16.34
CA THR A 200 38.11 21.47 -16.54
C THR A 200 37.97 20.73 -15.22
N SER A 201 37.05 19.78 -15.15
CA SER A 201 36.68 19.08 -13.92
C SER A 201 35.85 17.83 -14.26
N ASP A 202 35.72 16.92 -13.30
CA ASP A 202 34.81 15.79 -13.35
C ASP A 202 33.44 16.08 -12.72
N VAL A 203 33.28 17.28 -12.14
CA VAL A 203 32.02 17.75 -11.55
C VAL A 203 31.85 19.26 -11.71
N LEU A 204 30.61 19.69 -11.91
CA LEU A 204 30.18 21.09 -11.86
C LEU A 204 28.88 21.20 -11.05
N GLY A 205 28.85 22.09 -10.05
CA GLY A 205 27.64 22.49 -9.36
C GLY A 205 26.99 23.69 -10.04
N PHE A 206 25.67 23.75 -10.04
CA PHE A 206 24.95 24.93 -10.50
C PHE A 206 23.63 25.13 -9.75
N THR A 207 23.27 26.39 -9.56
CA THR A 207 21.97 26.81 -9.03
C THR A 207 21.26 27.61 -10.10
N TYR A 208 20.03 27.22 -10.39
CA TYR A 208 19.16 27.92 -11.31
C TYR A 208 17.79 28.08 -10.64
N MET A 209 17.33 29.33 -10.57
CA MET A 209 16.15 29.70 -9.79
C MET A 209 16.28 29.26 -8.32
N ASN A 210 15.35 28.46 -7.79
CA ASN A 210 15.36 27.99 -6.40
C ASN A 210 15.85 26.52 -6.25
N ALA A 211 16.48 25.97 -7.30
CA ALA A 211 16.95 24.60 -7.35
C ALA A 211 18.47 24.54 -7.59
N SER A 212 19.13 23.62 -6.88
CA SER A 212 20.57 23.37 -7.01
C SER A 212 20.80 21.97 -7.53
N TYR A 213 21.86 21.82 -8.34
CA TYR A 213 22.18 20.60 -9.06
C TYR A 213 23.69 20.38 -9.07
N SER A 214 24.09 19.15 -9.35
CA SER A 214 25.44 18.79 -9.77
C SER A 214 25.38 18.03 -11.08
N VAL A 215 26.36 18.20 -11.95
CA VAL A 215 26.60 17.29 -13.08
C VAL A 215 27.95 16.61 -12.91
N CYS A 216 27.93 15.28 -12.75
CA CYS A 216 29.12 14.44 -12.69
C CYS A 216 29.43 13.87 -14.08
N VAL A 217 30.68 14.01 -14.52
CA VAL A 217 31.17 13.67 -15.86
C VAL A 217 32.53 12.97 -15.76
N PRO A 218 33.05 12.37 -16.84
CA PRO A 218 34.39 11.81 -16.84
C PRO A 218 35.47 12.82 -16.44
N VAL A 219 36.55 12.31 -15.86
CA VAL A 219 37.72 13.12 -15.48
C VAL A 219 38.29 13.85 -16.70
N ASN A 220 38.69 15.10 -16.49
CA ASN A 220 39.20 16.01 -17.53
C ASN A 220 38.18 16.47 -18.58
N SER A 221 36.88 16.32 -18.32
CA SER A 221 35.85 16.97 -19.15
C SER A 221 35.99 18.49 -19.08
N GLN A 222 35.68 19.18 -20.18
CA GLN A 222 35.71 20.64 -20.26
C GLN A 222 34.29 21.19 -20.31
N PHE A 223 34.01 22.16 -19.44
CA PHE A 223 32.80 22.97 -19.43
C PHE A 223 33.10 24.34 -20.03
N THR A 224 32.27 24.78 -20.96
CA THR A 224 32.29 26.15 -21.52
C THR A 224 30.90 26.76 -21.39
N VAL A 225 30.83 28.07 -21.16
CA VAL A 225 29.56 28.79 -20.98
C VAL A 225 29.43 29.90 -22.00
N VAL A 226 28.26 29.97 -22.63
CA VAL A 226 27.86 31.07 -23.50
C VAL A 226 26.53 31.62 -22.97
N THR A 227 26.50 32.92 -22.68
CA THR A 227 25.29 33.63 -22.27
C THR A 227 24.86 34.60 -23.38
N THR A 228 23.61 34.49 -23.78
CA THR A 228 22.92 35.40 -24.70
C THR A 228 21.90 36.25 -23.93
N ALA A 229 21.08 37.04 -24.62
CA ALA A 229 20.00 37.79 -23.97
C ALA A 229 18.86 36.90 -23.44
N THR A 230 18.71 35.67 -23.95
CA THR A 230 17.56 34.79 -23.66
C THR A 230 17.95 33.43 -23.13
N THR A 231 19.24 33.05 -23.20
CA THR A 231 19.72 31.76 -22.68
C THR A 231 21.11 31.87 -22.06
N THR A 232 21.40 30.99 -21.11
CA THR A 232 22.76 30.59 -20.76
C THR A 232 22.94 29.12 -21.12
N THR A 233 23.99 28.78 -21.86
CA THR A 233 24.25 27.41 -22.31
C THR A 233 25.62 26.94 -21.83
N VAL A 234 25.64 25.82 -21.12
CA VAL A 234 26.87 25.07 -20.77
C VAL A 234 27.08 23.99 -21.82
N THR A 235 28.23 23.98 -22.50
CA THR A 235 28.63 22.86 -23.37
C THR A 235 29.63 21.98 -22.65
N ILE A 236 29.33 20.68 -22.55
CA ILE A 236 30.19 19.65 -21.95
C ILE A 236 30.92 18.93 -23.09
N THR A 237 32.25 19.08 -23.12
CA THR A 237 33.10 18.39 -24.09
C THR A 237 33.86 17.26 -23.40
N GLN A 238 33.65 16.03 -23.89
CA GLN A 238 34.30 14.82 -23.39
C GLN A 238 35.10 14.18 -24.54
N THR A 239 36.42 14.27 -24.49
CA THR A 239 37.32 13.83 -25.58
C THR A 239 37.78 12.38 -25.36
N ASN A 240 38.01 11.65 -26.47
CA ASN A 240 38.62 10.31 -26.48
C ASN A 240 37.86 9.20 -25.73
N LEU A 241 36.52 9.26 -25.66
CA LEU A 241 35.70 8.23 -25.03
C LEU A 241 34.77 7.56 -26.05
N GLY A 242 34.73 6.21 -26.05
CA GLY A 242 33.78 5.45 -26.85
C GLY A 242 32.33 5.56 -26.36
N GLN A 243 32.15 5.79 -25.05
CA GLN A 243 30.87 6.04 -24.39
C GLN A 243 31.05 7.22 -23.43
N GLN A 244 30.24 8.26 -23.60
CA GLN A 244 30.21 9.46 -22.77
C GLN A 244 29.09 9.34 -21.72
N TYR A 245 29.21 10.07 -20.62
CA TYR A 245 28.15 10.12 -19.61
C TYR A 245 28.06 11.47 -18.90
N ALA A 246 26.86 11.80 -18.42
CA ALA A 246 26.63 12.91 -17.50
C ALA A 246 25.54 12.50 -16.51
N VAL A 247 25.79 12.69 -15.22
CA VAL A 247 24.86 12.33 -14.16
C VAL A 247 24.41 13.58 -13.42
N PHE A 248 23.12 13.87 -13.50
CA PHE A 248 22.51 15.04 -12.88
C PHE A 248 22.01 14.70 -11.49
N GLY A 249 22.62 15.27 -10.46
CA GLY A 249 22.18 15.16 -9.06
C GLY A 249 21.29 16.33 -8.67
N LEU A 250 20.20 16.06 -7.94
CA LEU A 250 19.26 17.07 -7.45
C LEU A 250 19.61 17.43 -6.00
N LEU A 251 20.28 18.55 -5.77
CA LEU A 251 20.82 18.90 -4.46
C LEU A 251 19.76 19.64 -3.64
N PRO A 252 19.40 19.17 -2.43
CA PRO A 252 18.57 19.94 -1.50
C PRO A 252 19.15 21.32 -1.20
N GLN A 253 20.47 21.40 -1.00
CA GLN A 253 21.25 22.63 -0.82
C GLN A 253 22.62 22.53 -1.50
N THR A 254 23.23 23.66 -1.83
CA THR A 254 24.52 23.71 -2.54
C THR A 254 25.66 23.00 -1.79
N SER A 255 25.62 23.00 -0.46
CA SER A 255 26.60 22.31 0.39
C SER A 255 26.59 20.79 0.26
N ASP A 256 25.54 20.20 -0.33
CA ASP A 256 25.44 18.74 -0.49
C ASP A 256 26.29 18.21 -1.66
N ILE A 257 26.93 19.09 -2.45
CA ILE A 257 27.68 18.70 -3.66
C ILE A 257 28.75 17.65 -3.40
N ALA A 258 29.43 17.67 -2.24
CA ALA A 258 30.44 16.67 -1.90
C ALA A 258 29.83 15.27 -1.76
N THR A 259 28.65 15.17 -1.13
CA THR A 259 27.89 13.91 -1.01
C THR A 259 27.40 13.47 -2.38
N PHE A 260 26.88 14.40 -3.19
CA PHE A 260 26.37 14.08 -4.52
C PHE A 260 27.47 13.64 -5.48
N TYR A 261 28.64 14.24 -5.40
CA TYR A 261 29.84 13.85 -6.14
C TYR A 261 30.31 12.44 -5.76
N LYS A 262 30.28 12.10 -4.47
CA LYS A 262 30.68 10.78 -3.97
C LYS A 262 29.87 9.64 -4.61
N TYR A 263 28.55 9.78 -4.70
CA TYR A 263 27.66 8.71 -5.20
C TYR A 263 27.22 8.91 -6.67
N GLY A 264 27.51 10.06 -7.28
CA GLY A 264 27.04 10.43 -8.61
C GLY A 264 27.61 9.60 -9.77
N TYR A 265 28.55 8.69 -9.49
CA TYR A 265 29.11 7.77 -10.49
C TYR A 265 28.54 6.35 -10.38
N SER A 266 27.65 6.07 -9.43
CA SER A 266 27.03 4.75 -9.26
C SER A 266 25.78 4.62 -10.11
N LEU A 267 25.94 4.22 -11.37
CA LEU A 267 24.83 3.94 -12.27
C LEU A 267 24.01 2.75 -11.76
N PRO A 268 22.72 2.88 -11.41
CA PRO A 268 21.88 1.72 -11.13
C PRO A 268 21.66 0.93 -12.41
N THR A 269 21.91 -0.37 -12.36
CA THR A 269 21.73 -1.31 -13.48
C THR A 269 20.61 -2.30 -13.23
N ALA A 270 20.22 -2.51 -11.97
CA ALA A 270 19.03 -3.26 -11.60
C ALA A 270 18.54 -2.85 -10.22
N THR A 271 17.23 -2.85 -10.03
CA THR A 271 16.55 -2.79 -8.74
C THR A 271 15.79 -4.10 -8.51
N THR A 272 15.86 -4.63 -7.29
CA THR A 272 15.21 -5.90 -6.95
C THR A 272 14.60 -5.83 -5.56
N LEU A 273 13.29 -5.99 -5.53
CA LEU A 273 12.47 -6.25 -4.38
C LEU A 273 12.32 -7.76 -4.23
N THR A 274 12.59 -8.24 -3.03
CA THR A 274 12.13 -9.55 -2.56
C THR A 274 11.28 -9.33 -1.32
N TYR A 275 10.23 -10.12 -1.16
CA TYR A 275 9.35 -10.05 -0.01
C TYR A 275 9.00 -11.45 0.48
N ASN A 276 8.64 -11.54 1.74
CA ASN A 276 8.17 -12.77 2.36
C ASN A 276 7.08 -12.46 3.39
N TYR A 277 6.15 -13.39 3.56
CA TYR A 277 5.21 -13.38 4.67
C TYR A 277 5.51 -14.59 5.56
N THR A 278 5.68 -14.35 6.86
CA THR A 278 5.94 -15.39 7.86
C THR A 278 4.73 -15.54 8.78
N PRO A 279 3.78 -16.47 8.49
CA PRO A 279 2.56 -16.68 9.28
C PRO A 279 2.82 -16.83 10.78
N ALA A 280 3.84 -17.60 11.17
CA ALA A 280 4.16 -17.86 12.57
C ALA A 280 4.50 -16.60 13.38
N GLN A 281 4.91 -15.53 12.70
CA GLN A 281 5.26 -14.24 13.30
C GLN A 281 4.29 -13.12 12.88
N ALA A 282 3.35 -13.41 11.97
CA ALA A 282 2.49 -12.44 11.29
C ALA A 282 3.26 -11.21 10.74
N LYS A 283 4.44 -11.46 10.16
CA LYS A 283 5.32 -10.41 9.62
C LYS A 283 5.44 -10.50 8.11
N VAL A 284 5.37 -9.34 7.47
CA VAL A 284 5.81 -9.14 6.09
C VAL A 284 7.19 -8.50 6.12
N THR A 285 8.16 -9.10 5.45
CA THR A 285 9.51 -8.53 5.30
C THR A 285 9.76 -8.20 3.84
N SER A 286 10.38 -7.06 3.57
CA SER A 286 10.83 -6.69 2.23
C SER A 286 12.30 -6.30 2.23
N LYS A 287 13.02 -6.73 1.20
CA LYS A 287 14.43 -6.43 0.94
C LYS A 287 14.56 -5.76 -0.41
N TRP A 288 15.16 -4.57 -0.40
CA TRP A 288 15.33 -3.68 -1.54
C TRP A 288 16.80 -3.61 -1.90
N ALA A 289 17.18 -4.27 -3.00
CA ALA A 289 18.53 -4.31 -3.50
C ALA A 289 18.69 -3.44 -4.76
N ILE A 290 19.79 -2.71 -4.85
CA ILE A 290 20.17 -1.90 -6.01
C ILE A 290 21.56 -2.34 -6.46
N THR A 291 21.62 -2.94 -7.64
CA THR A 291 22.89 -3.23 -8.31
C THR A 291 23.35 -1.97 -9.02
N THR A 292 24.59 -1.58 -8.76
CA THR A 292 25.22 -0.40 -9.38
C THR A 292 26.46 -0.79 -10.16
N THR A 293 26.81 0.06 -11.12
CA THR A 293 28.11 0.06 -11.80
C THR A 293 28.79 1.41 -11.57
N ASN A 294 30.02 1.39 -11.05
CA ASN A 294 30.83 2.60 -10.95
C ASN A 294 31.33 3.06 -12.33
N LEU A 295 30.81 4.20 -12.80
CA LEU A 295 31.16 4.84 -14.08
C LEU A 295 32.61 5.34 -14.17
N LYS A 296 33.32 5.49 -13.04
CA LYS A 296 34.78 5.77 -13.00
C LYS A 296 35.63 4.50 -13.10
N GLY A 297 35.00 3.32 -13.05
CA GLY A 297 35.68 2.06 -12.82
C GLY A 297 36.12 1.88 -11.36
N GLY A 298 36.56 0.67 -11.01
CA GLY A 298 36.97 0.33 -9.65
C GLY A 298 35.83 -0.21 -8.78
N THR A 299 35.90 0.03 -7.47
CA THR A 299 34.93 -0.49 -6.50
C THR A 299 33.61 0.27 -6.55
N GLU A 300 32.51 -0.42 -6.27
CA GLU A 300 31.19 0.20 -6.11
C GLU A 300 31.18 1.21 -4.95
N LEU A 301 30.43 2.31 -5.14
CA LEU A 301 30.38 3.44 -4.19
C LEU A 301 29.14 3.39 -3.30
N GLY A 302 28.17 2.54 -3.62
CA GLY A 302 26.80 2.63 -3.12
C GLY A 302 26.00 3.74 -3.77
N ILE A 303 24.76 3.94 -3.35
CA ILE A 303 23.87 4.95 -3.93
C ILE A 303 23.08 5.67 -2.84
N ILE A 304 22.59 6.87 -3.17
CA ILE A 304 21.58 7.56 -2.36
C ILE A 304 20.21 7.05 -2.81
N GLN A 305 19.46 6.41 -1.93
CA GLN A 305 18.09 5.94 -2.16
C GLN A 305 17.13 6.64 -1.20
N GLY A 306 16.11 7.29 -1.75
CA GLY A 306 14.99 7.89 -1.03
C GLY A 306 13.84 6.91 -0.84
N PHE A 307 13.15 7.00 0.30
CA PHE A 307 11.95 6.23 0.61
C PHE A 307 10.78 7.14 0.98
N ALA A 308 9.62 6.88 0.37
CA ALA A 308 8.35 7.56 0.64
C ALA A 308 7.81 7.28 2.07
N PRO A 309 6.89 8.09 2.61
CA PRO A 309 6.41 7.98 3.99
C PRO A 309 5.92 6.59 4.42
N HIS A 310 5.19 5.87 3.55
CA HIS A 310 4.65 4.56 3.91
C HIS A 310 5.73 3.53 4.28
N HIS A 311 6.95 3.66 3.74
CA HIS A 311 8.08 2.79 4.07
C HIS A 311 8.47 2.96 5.53
N TYR A 312 8.79 4.19 5.95
CA TYR A 312 9.46 4.42 7.24
C TYR A 312 8.52 4.70 8.41
N LYS A 313 7.23 4.95 8.18
CA LYS A 313 6.25 5.21 9.26
C LYS A 313 5.61 3.94 9.82
N TYR A 314 5.51 2.88 9.03
CA TYR A 314 4.76 1.66 9.38
C TYR A 314 5.61 0.40 9.47
N SER A 315 6.93 0.54 9.39
CA SER A 315 7.86 -0.58 9.43
C SER A 315 8.95 -0.37 10.45
N THR A 316 9.63 -1.47 10.74
CA THR A 316 10.92 -1.48 11.43
C THR A 316 12.03 -1.69 10.38
N TYR A 317 13.16 -1.01 10.58
CA TYR A 317 14.32 -1.06 9.70
C TYR A 317 15.61 -0.82 10.51
N ALA A 318 16.73 -1.34 10.01
CA ALA A 318 18.02 -1.34 10.72
C ALA A 318 19.12 -0.60 9.94
N PHE A 319 18.78 0.53 9.30
CA PHE A 319 19.73 1.42 8.63
C PHE A 319 19.43 2.89 8.96
N PRO A 320 20.45 3.78 9.00
CA PRO A 320 20.22 5.18 9.29
C PRO A 320 19.77 5.96 8.05
N PHE A 321 18.80 6.85 8.22
CA PHE A 321 18.54 7.93 7.27
C PHE A 321 19.60 9.03 7.40
N THR A 322 19.93 9.65 6.27
CA THR A 322 20.75 10.85 6.19
C THR A 322 19.91 12.11 6.46
N ALA A 323 20.55 13.28 6.48
CA ALA A 323 19.84 14.56 6.51
C ALA A 323 19.23 14.97 5.16
N LEU A 324 19.48 14.22 4.08
CA LEU A 324 18.94 14.51 2.76
C LEU A 324 17.46 14.10 2.70
N GLU A 325 16.61 15.05 2.32
CA GLU A 325 15.17 14.87 2.26
C GLU A 325 14.59 15.64 1.06
N TYR A 326 13.52 15.11 0.46
CA TYR A 326 12.80 15.76 -0.63
C TYR A 326 11.31 15.84 -0.31
N ARG A 327 10.76 17.04 -0.39
CA ARG A 327 9.31 17.27 -0.24
C ARG A 327 8.61 16.98 -1.58
N GLN A 328 7.59 16.13 -1.57
CA GLN A 328 6.74 15.76 -2.72
C GLN A 328 5.25 15.77 -2.33
N HIS A 329 4.33 15.66 -3.28
CA HIS A 329 2.88 15.75 -3.04
C HIS A 329 2.34 14.67 -2.07
N PHE A 330 2.93 13.48 -2.05
CA PHE A 330 2.58 12.40 -1.12
C PHE A 330 3.32 12.46 0.23
N GLY A 331 4.11 13.51 0.49
CA GLY A 331 4.88 13.65 1.73
C GLY A 331 6.37 13.79 1.51
N LYS A 332 7.14 13.51 2.56
CA LYS A 332 8.59 13.65 2.57
C LYS A 332 9.29 12.34 2.22
N ILE A 333 10.12 12.37 1.19
CA ILE A 333 11.09 11.32 0.88
C ILE A 333 12.31 11.49 1.80
N LYS A 334 12.68 10.44 2.54
CA LYS A 334 13.89 10.40 3.36
C LYS A 334 14.95 9.53 2.71
N CYS A 335 16.19 10.02 2.64
CA CYS A 335 17.27 9.32 1.93
C CYS A 335 18.20 8.57 2.87
N ALA A 336 18.58 7.35 2.47
CA ALA A 336 19.65 6.56 3.06
C ALA A 336 20.72 6.27 2.01
N THR A 337 21.92 5.86 2.45
CA THR A 337 23.01 5.47 1.55
C THR A 337 23.34 4.00 1.71
N GLY A 338 23.51 3.29 0.59
CA GLY A 338 23.80 1.86 0.57
C GLY A 338 23.27 1.21 -0.71
N ASN A 339 23.28 -0.13 -0.75
CA ASN A 339 22.73 -0.90 -1.87
C ASN A 339 21.63 -1.88 -1.45
N VAL A 340 21.41 -2.05 -0.13
CA VAL A 340 20.45 -3.00 0.42
C VAL A 340 19.74 -2.34 1.59
N PHE A 341 18.42 -2.38 1.55
CA PHE A 341 17.55 -1.80 2.58
C PHE A 341 16.45 -2.81 2.93
N ASP A 342 16.30 -3.11 4.22
CA ASP A 342 15.34 -4.09 4.71
C ASP A 342 14.27 -3.40 5.56
N PHE A 343 13.01 -3.74 5.32
CA PHE A 343 11.86 -3.31 6.11
C PHE A 343 11.07 -4.53 6.62
N SER A 344 10.52 -4.41 7.83
CA SER A 344 9.61 -5.40 8.40
C SER A 344 8.34 -4.74 8.92
N TYR A 345 7.20 -5.27 8.50
CA TYR A 345 5.86 -4.79 8.81
C TYR A 345 5.08 -5.85 9.60
N ASP A 346 4.31 -5.40 10.58
CA ASP A 346 3.34 -6.24 11.26
C ASP A 346 2.05 -6.33 10.43
N PHE A 347 1.64 -7.55 10.10
CA PHE A 347 0.45 -7.82 9.27
C PHE A 347 -0.81 -7.97 10.13
N ASN A 348 -0.69 -8.47 11.38
CA ASN A 348 -1.76 -8.65 12.37
C ASN A 348 -3.04 -9.38 11.89
N GLY A 349 -2.99 -10.02 10.72
CA GLY A 349 -4.10 -10.77 10.13
C GLY A 349 -5.03 -9.92 9.27
N CYS A 350 -5.85 -10.60 8.47
CA CYS A 350 -6.90 -9.99 7.65
C CYS A 350 -8.04 -10.99 7.49
N LEU A 351 -9.29 -10.58 7.75
CA LEU A 351 -10.46 -11.44 7.59
C LEU A 351 -11.08 -11.27 6.20
N ALA A 352 -11.53 -12.40 5.63
CA ALA A 352 -12.34 -12.42 4.41
C ALA A 352 -13.83 -12.20 4.67
N GLN A 353 -14.33 -12.63 5.83
CA GLN A 353 -15.74 -12.54 6.23
C GLN A 353 -15.81 -12.39 7.75
N MET A 354 -16.72 -11.54 8.23
CA MET A 354 -16.99 -11.42 9.67
C MET A 354 -17.65 -12.72 10.18
N PRO A 355 -17.42 -13.15 11.43
CA PRO A 355 -18.11 -14.30 12.00
C PRO A 355 -19.60 -14.00 12.21
N VAL A 356 -20.39 -15.06 12.41
CA VAL A 356 -21.84 -14.95 12.62
C VAL A 356 -22.18 -14.02 13.80
N PRO A 357 -23.06 -13.02 13.62
CA PRO A 357 -23.55 -12.21 14.72
C PRO A 357 -24.29 -13.04 15.76
N VAL A 358 -24.19 -12.63 17.03
CA VAL A 358 -24.88 -13.25 18.16
C VAL A 358 -25.62 -12.19 18.95
N THR A 359 -26.68 -12.61 19.64
CA THR A 359 -27.39 -11.75 20.61
C THR A 359 -26.49 -11.50 21.81
N THR A 360 -26.36 -10.24 22.21
CA THR A 360 -25.44 -9.76 23.24
C THR A 360 -26.13 -9.28 24.52
N GLY A 361 -27.45 -9.08 24.48
CA GLY A 361 -28.27 -8.52 25.56
C GLY A 361 -28.18 -6.99 25.68
N VAL A 362 -27.55 -6.30 24.72
CA VAL A 362 -27.42 -4.84 24.71
C VAL A 362 -28.52 -4.18 23.86
N PRO A 363 -28.75 -2.85 23.95
CA PRO A 363 -29.71 -2.17 23.07
C PRO A 363 -29.39 -2.31 21.57
N TYR A 364 -30.42 -2.35 20.73
CA TYR A 364 -30.31 -2.51 19.26
C TYR A 364 -29.58 -3.79 18.85
N ASP A 365 -29.89 -4.88 19.54
CA ASP A 365 -29.22 -6.17 19.40
C ASP A 365 -29.53 -6.90 18.09
N TYR A 366 -28.74 -7.93 17.82
CA TYR A 366 -28.91 -8.79 16.66
C TYR A 366 -30.26 -9.53 16.69
N SER A 367 -30.96 -9.49 15.55
CA SER A 367 -32.21 -10.21 15.32
C SER A 367 -32.08 -11.18 14.16
N THR A 368 -32.21 -12.47 14.48
CA THR A 368 -32.26 -13.54 13.47
C THR A 368 -33.42 -13.38 12.50
N VAL A 369 -34.56 -12.82 12.95
CA VAL A 369 -35.73 -12.53 12.10
C VAL A 369 -35.41 -11.44 11.08
N LYS A 370 -34.79 -10.33 11.51
CA LYS A 370 -34.39 -9.25 10.59
C LYS A 370 -33.36 -9.74 9.60
N MET A 371 -32.34 -10.47 10.06
CA MET A 371 -31.30 -11.03 9.19
C MET A 371 -31.88 -11.98 8.14
N LYS A 372 -32.81 -12.87 8.54
CA LYS A 372 -33.52 -13.76 7.62
C LYS A 372 -34.24 -12.96 6.53
N LYS A 373 -35.03 -11.96 6.93
CA LYS A 373 -35.75 -11.10 5.99
C LYS A 373 -34.80 -10.39 5.01
N LEU A 374 -33.69 -9.84 5.48
CA LEU A 374 -32.74 -9.13 4.61
C LEU A 374 -32.09 -10.06 3.57
N ILE A 375 -31.83 -11.33 3.93
CA ILE A 375 -31.36 -12.35 2.98
C ILE A 375 -32.47 -12.71 1.96
N ASP A 376 -33.71 -12.90 2.44
CA ASP A 376 -34.87 -13.19 1.58
C ASP A 376 -35.15 -12.05 0.58
N ASP A 377 -35.06 -10.79 1.03
CA ASP A 377 -35.21 -9.61 0.19
C ASP A 377 -34.14 -9.56 -0.90
N TYR A 378 -32.86 -9.80 -0.55
CA TYR A 378 -31.77 -9.86 -1.52
C TYR A 378 -32.04 -10.91 -2.61
N ILE A 379 -32.41 -12.13 -2.20
CA ILE A 379 -32.66 -13.24 -3.13
C ILE A 379 -33.77 -12.91 -4.13
N THR A 380 -34.81 -12.24 -3.65
CA THR A 380 -36.01 -11.87 -4.42
C THR A 380 -35.69 -10.75 -5.42
N THR A 381 -34.96 -9.73 -4.98
CA THR A 381 -34.67 -8.53 -5.77
C THR A 381 -33.53 -8.75 -6.77
N TYR A 382 -32.45 -9.43 -6.38
CA TYR A 382 -31.22 -9.55 -7.17
C TYR A 382 -31.09 -10.93 -7.81
N ASN A 383 -31.60 -11.04 -9.05
CA ASN A 383 -31.54 -12.26 -9.86
C ASN A 383 -30.99 -12.05 -11.28
N THR A 384 -30.63 -10.80 -11.62
CA THR A 384 -29.93 -10.41 -12.85
C THR A 384 -28.56 -9.84 -12.48
N PHE A 385 -27.58 -10.03 -13.37
CA PHE A 385 -26.18 -9.67 -13.14
C PHE A 385 -25.66 -8.86 -14.33
N GLY A 386 -24.82 -7.87 -14.06
CA GLY A 386 -24.19 -7.01 -15.06
C GLY A 386 -23.32 -7.79 -16.05
N GLY A 387 -23.31 -7.30 -17.29
CA GLY A 387 -22.60 -7.91 -18.41
C GLY A 387 -21.08 -7.65 -18.42
N ASP A 388 -20.68 -6.50 -17.88
CA ASP A 388 -19.31 -6.01 -18.02
C ASP A 388 -18.41 -6.44 -16.86
N THR A 389 -17.11 -6.40 -17.11
CA THR A 389 -16.08 -6.82 -16.15
C THR A 389 -16.02 -6.00 -14.85
N TYR A 390 -16.66 -4.84 -14.76
CA TYR A 390 -16.73 -4.04 -13.52
C TYR A 390 -18.02 -4.29 -12.76
N ALA A 391 -19.17 -3.91 -13.34
CA ALA A 391 -20.44 -4.03 -12.63
C ALA A 391 -20.84 -5.49 -12.43
N GLY A 392 -20.64 -6.34 -13.45
CA GLY A 392 -20.88 -7.77 -13.35
C GLY A 392 -20.03 -8.44 -12.28
N ALA A 393 -18.76 -8.03 -12.13
CA ALA A 393 -17.88 -8.58 -11.11
C ALA A 393 -18.28 -8.15 -9.68
N LYS A 394 -18.79 -6.92 -9.51
CA LYS A 394 -19.36 -6.45 -8.23
C LYS A 394 -20.59 -7.28 -7.85
N ASP A 395 -21.51 -7.50 -8.79
CA ASP A 395 -22.72 -8.30 -8.55
C ASP A 395 -22.38 -9.75 -8.16
N VAL A 396 -21.36 -10.32 -8.81
CA VAL A 396 -20.81 -11.64 -8.46
C VAL A 396 -20.33 -11.67 -7.01
N LEU A 397 -19.52 -10.69 -6.59
CA LEU A 397 -19.05 -10.62 -5.22
C LEU A 397 -20.20 -10.48 -4.22
N ASN A 398 -21.18 -9.63 -4.52
CA ASN A 398 -22.35 -9.44 -3.67
C ASN A 398 -23.14 -10.74 -3.51
N CYS A 399 -23.37 -11.50 -4.58
CA CYS A 399 -24.07 -12.78 -4.49
C CYS A 399 -23.31 -13.79 -3.63
N VAL A 400 -22.00 -13.89 -3.81
CA VAL A 400 -21.15 -14.81 -3.04
C VAL A 400 -21.11 -14.43 -1.56
N LYS A 401 -21.05 -13.14 -1.23
CA LYS A 401 -21.16 -12.65 0.16
C LYS A 401 -22.47 -13.07 0.80
N HIS A 402 -23.59 -12.92 0.09
CA HIS A 402 -24.91 -13.33 0.59
C HIS A 402 -25.01 -14.85 0.76
N ALA A 403 -24.44 -15.63 -0.17
CA ALA A 403 -24.33 -17.08 -0.01
C ALA A 403 -23.56 -17.44 1.25
N TYR A 404 -22.43 -16.77 1.53
CA TYR A 404 -21.64 -17.10 2.71
C TYR A 404 -22.30 -16.65 4.01
N MET A 405 -22.94 -15.48 4.04
CA MET A 405 -23.79 -15.08 5.16
C MET A 405 -24.88 -16.12 5.41
N ALA A 406 -25.59 -16.55 4.37
CA ALA A 406 -26.62 -17.58 4.46
C ALA A 406 -26.08 -18.91 5.01
N LYS A 407 -24.87 -19.33 4.63
CA LYS A 407 -24.19 -20.50 5.21
C LYS A 407 -23.97 -20.31 6.71
N LEU A 408 -23.37 -19.19 7.10
CA LEU A 408 -22.96 -18.90 8.48
C LEU A 408 -24.16 -18.72 9.42
N THR A 409 -25.28 -18.19 8.93
CA THR A 409 -26.53 -18.04 9.69
C THR A 409 -27.46 -19.26 9.60
N ASN A 410 -27.04 -20.35 8.94
CA ASN A 410 -27.85 -21.53 8.67
C ASN A 410 -29.21 -21.19 8.01
N HIS A 411 -29.19 -20.31 7.02
CA HIS A 411 -30.37 -19.83 6.32
C HIS A 411 -30.88 -20.88 5.30
N PRO A 412 -32.21 -21.15 5.20
CA PRO A 412 -32.75 -22.15 4.28
C PRO A 412 -32.37 -21.94 2.80
N SER A 413 -32.23 -20.69 2.39
CA SER A 413 -31.88 -20.32 1.01
C SER A 413 -30.39 -20.43 0.67
N TYR A 414 -29.54 -20.93 1.57
CA TYR A 414 -28.10 -21.10 1.31
C TYR A 414 -27.84 -21.91 0.03
N ALA A 415 -28.53 -23.05 -0.15
CA ALA A 415 -28.33 -23.89 -1.33
C ALA A 415 -28.66 -23.16 -2.65
N VAL A 416 -29.72 -22.34 -2.65
CA VAL A 416 -30.11 -21.54 -3.82
C VAL A 416 -29.06 -20.48 -4.15
N LEU A 417 -28.58 -19.77 -3.13
CA LEU A 417 -27.55 -18.74 -3.29
C LEU A 417 -26.19 -19.34 -3.68
N LEU A 418 -25.84 -20.51 -3.15
CA LEU A 418 -24.62 -21.23 -3.51
C LEU A 418 -24.64 -21.62 -5.00
N GLU A 419 -25.72 -22.24 -5.47
CA GLU A 419 -25.83 -22.65 -6.87
C GLU A 419 -25.93 -21.44 -7.82
N ARG A 420 -26.59 -20.35 -7.40
CA ARG A 420 -26.58 -19.09 -8.14
C ARG A 420 -25.16 -18.53 -8.27
N SER A 421 -24.41 -18.52 -7.18
CA SER A 421 -23.02 -18.06 -7.12
C SER A 421 -22.10 -18.90 -8.01
N LYS A 422 -22.25 -20.23 -7.98
CA LYS A 422 -21.52 -21.14 -8.88
C LYS A 422 -21.84 -20.87 -10.34
N LYS A 423 -23.12 -20.71 -10.68
CA LYS A 423 -23.54 -20.45 -12.06
C LYS A 423 -22.88 -19.19 -12.62
N ILE A 424 -22.99 -18.07 -11.92
CA ILE A 424 -22.46 -16.78 -12.41
C ILE A 424 -20.92 -16.76 -12.44
N LEU A 425 -20.25 -17.41 -11.48
CA LEU A 425 -18.78 -17.52 -11.50
C LEU A 425 -18.31 -18.46 -12.61
N SER A 426 -18.97 -19.61 -12.79
CA SER A 426 -18.61 -20.57 -13.83
C SER A 426 -18.77 -20.01 -15.24
N ASP A 427 -19.75 -19.11 -15.45
CA ASP A 427 -19.93 -18.33 -16.68
C ASP A 427 -18.62 -17.56 -16.97
N TRP A 428 -18.22 -16.68 -16.06
CA TRP A 428 -16.97 -15.91 -16.17
C TRP A 428 -15.68 -16.76 -16.29
N MET A 429 -15.65 -17.94 -15.67
CA MET A 429 -14.48 -18.82 -15.66
C MET A 429 -14.43 -19.79 -16.85
N THR A 430 -15.43 -19.79 -17.74
CA THR A 430 -15.53 -20.76 -18.84
C THR A 430 -15.96 -20.10 -20.14
N TYR A 431 -15.03 -19.99 -21.09
CA TYR A 431 -15.36 -19.60 -22.45
C TYR A 431 -16.01 -20.74 -23.25
N THR A 432 -17.18 -20.45 -23.84
CA THR A 432 -17.85 -21.29 -24.85
C THR A 432 -17.80 -20.63 -26.24
N PRO A 433 -17.44 -21.36 -27.33
CA PRO A 433 -17.37 -20.78 -28.67
C PRO A 433 -18.64 -20.02 -29.09
N GLY A 434 -18.46 -18.75 -29.47
CA GLY A 434 -19.54 -17.85 -29.93
C GLY A 434 -20.13 -16.94 -28.84
N GLU A 435 -19.69 -17.10 -27.60
CA GLU A 435 -20.03 -16.21 -26.48
C GLU A 435 -19.51 -14.78 -26.69
N GLN A 436 -20.26 -13.79 -26.21
CA GLN A 436 -20.01 -12.35 -26.48
C GLN A 436 -19.61 -11.55 -25.23
N GLN A 437 -19.85 -12.08 -24.03
CA GLN A 437 -19.55 -11.44 -22.74
C GLN A 437 -19.35 -12.53 -21.68
N HIS A 438 -18.87 -12.17 -20.49
CA HIS A 438 -18.61 -13.11 -19.39
C HIS A 438 -17.53 -14.16 -19.68
N TYR A 439 -16.47 -13.78 -20.38
CA TYR A 439 -15.34 -14.69 -20.56
C TYR A 439 -14.03 -13.91 -20.65
N PHE A 440 -12.93 -14.62 -20.46
CA PHE A 440 -11.58 -14.10 -20.68
C PHE A 440 -11.02 -14.58 -22.01
N ALA A 441 -10.20 -13.75 -22.64
CA ALA A 441 -9.50 -14.05 -23.89
C ALA A 441 -8.01 -13.69 -23.80
N LYS A 442 -7.17 -14.41 -24.55
CA LYS A 442 -5.77 -14.05 -24.74
C LYS A 442 -5.67 -12.74 -25.54
N PHE A 443 -4.87 -11.80 -25.07
CA PHE A 443 -4.71 -10.48 -25.72
C PHE A 443 -3.65 -10.53 -26.83
N GLY A 444 -3.98 -11.21 -27.94
CA GLY A 444 -3.08 -11.38 -29.07
C GLY A 444 -1.73 -12.02 -28.66
N ASN A 445 -0.63 -11.42 -29.11
CA ASN A 445 0.73 -11.84 -28.75
C ASN A 445 1.31 -11.12 -27.53
N TRP A 446 0.57 -10.18 -26.94
CA TRP A 446 1.01 -9.46 -25.75
C TRP A 446 0.85 -10.36 -24.51
N PRO A 447 1.78 -10.33 -23.54
CA PRO A 447 1.69 -11.10 -22.30
C PRO A 447 0.60 -10.52 -21.38
N SER A 448 -0.67 -10.80 -21.73
CA SER A 448 -1.84 -10.46 -20.93
C SER A 448 -3.09 -11.22 -21.37
N MET A 449 -4.13 -11.12 -20.55
CA MET A 449 -5.49 -11.51 -20.88
C MET A 449 -6.45 -10.34 -20.72
N LEU A 450 -7.64 -10.46 -21.32
CA LEU A 450 -8.70 -9.47 -21.23
C LEU A 450 -10.03 -10.17 -20.93
N GLY A 451 -10.81 -9.62 -20.00
CA GLY A 451 -12.22 -9.94 -19.85
C GLY A 451 -13.07 -9.17 -20.85
N LEU A 452 -13.96 -9.87 -21.54
CA LEU A 452 -14.77 -9.35 -22.65
C LEU A 452 -16.10 -8.77 -22.15
N ASN A 453 -16.68 -7.86 -22.93
CA ASN A 453 -17.56 -6.79 -22.44
C ASN A 453 -16.83 -5.86 -21.46
N SER A 454 -15.72 -5.28 -21.95
CA SER A 454 -14.87 -4.36 -21.19
C SER A 454 -15.55 -3.02 -20.95
N SER A 455 -15.40 -2.46 -19.75
CA SER A 455 -15.81 -1.10 -19.38
C SER A 455 -14.59 -0.28 -18.91
N TYR A 456 -14.74 1.05 -18.79
CA TYR A 456 -13.72 1.97 -18.27
C TYR A 456 -12.32 1.81 -18.89
N PHE A 457 -12.27 1.56 -20.19
CA PHE A 457 -11.02 1.33 -20.92
C PHE A 457 -10.19 0.12 -20.42
N SER A 458 -10.82 -0.86 -19.75
CA SER A 458 -10.11 -2.05 -19.24
C SER A 458 -9.41 -2.90 -20.32
N TYR A 459 -9.82 -2.74 -21.59
CA TYR A 459 -9.13 -3.26 -22.78
C TYR A 459 -7.74 -2.64 -23.02
N ASN A 460 -7.44 -1.50 -22.40
CA ASN A 460 -6.11 -0.88 -22.35
C ASN A 460 -5.32 -1.27 -21.09
N HIS A 461 -5.76 -2.30 -20.35
CA HIS A 461 -5.22 -2.70 -19.05
C HIS A 461 -5.50 -1.71 -17.92
N THR A 462 -6.37 -0.73 -18.18
CA THR A 462 -6.87 0.18 -17.14
C THR A 462 -7.70 -0.61 -16.12
N ASP A 463 -7.57 -0.29 -14.83
CA ASP A 463 -8.45 -0.78 -13.75
C ASP A 463 -8.52 -2.31 -13.59
N ASN A 464 -7.57 -3.05 -14.15
CA ASN A 464 -7.62 -4.52 -14.14
C ASN A 464 -7.61 -5.09 -12.72
N HIS A 465 -6.96 -4.44 -11.75
CA HIS A 465 -7.01 -4.83 -10.35
C HIS A 465 -8.35 -4.51 -9.69
N PHE A 466 -9.02 -3.40 -10.09
CA PHE A 466 -10.37 -3.10 -9.63
C PHE A 466 -11.35 -4.17 -10.14
N HIS A 467 -11.37 -4.44 -11.44
CA HIS A 467 -12.30 -5.39 -12.07
C HIS A 467 -12.01 -6.82 -11.62
N TYR A 468 -10.76 -7.27 -11.75
CA TYR A 468 -10.42 -8.68 -11.54
C TYR A 468 -10.22 -9.02 -10.06
N GLY A 469 -9.97 -8.02 -9.21
CA GLY A 469 -9.99 -8.13 -7.77
C GLY A 469 -11.30 -8.70 -7.24
N TYR A 470 -12.45 -8.28 -7.80
CA TYR A 470 -13.77 -8.80 -7.44
C TYR A 470 -13.88 -10.31 -7.70
N PHE A 471 -13.40 -10.81 -8.83
CA PHE A 471 -13.40 -12.26 -9.12
C PHE A 471 -12.49 -13.03 -8.17
N THR A 472 -11.29 -12.51 -7.89
CA THR A 472 -10.35 -13.19 -6.98
C THR A 472 -10.90 -13.30 -5.55
N TYR A 473 -11.51 -12.23 -5.03
CA TYR A 473 -12.14 -12.25 -3.72
C TYR A 473 -13.40 -13.14 -3.70
N SER A 474 -14.23 -13.08 -4.75
CA SER A 474 -15.38 -13.97 -4.90
C SER A 474 -15.00 -15.44 -4.90
N MET A 475 -13.94 -15.80 -5.63
CA MET A 475 -13.45 -17.18 -5.70
C MET A 475 -12.84 -17.64 -4.36
N ALA A 476 -12.21 -16.74 -3.61
CA ALA A 476 -11.76 -17.04 -2.25
C ALA A 476 -12.93 -17.36 -1.31
N LEU A 477 -13.97 -16.51 -1.28
CA LEU A 477 -15.18 -16.77 -0.49
C LEU A 477 -15.90 -18.05 -0.94
N MET A 478 -15.92 -18.32 -2.26
CA MET A 478 -16.42 -19.60 -2.76
C MET A 478 -15.60 -20.78 -2.26
N GLY A 479 -14.27 -20.70 -2.24
CA GLY A 479 -13.41 -21.76 -1.69
C GLY A 479 -13.64 -22.06 -0.21
N MET A 480 -14.07 -21.06 0.57
CA MET A 480 -14.49 -21.23 1.97
C MET A 480 -15.86 -21.92 2.12
N MET A 481 -16.69 -21.86 1.07
CA MET A 481 -17.99 -22.51 1.04
C MET A 481 -17.95 -23.92 0.45
N ASP A 482 -17.22 -24.06 -0.66
CA ASP A 482 -17.08 -25.25 -1.51
C ASP A 482 -15.65 -25.33 -2.06
N THR A 483 -14.77 -26.01 -1.34
CA THR A 483 -13.36 -26.16 -1.72
C THR A 483 -13.18 -26.96 -3.01
N ALA A 484 -14.09 -27.90 -3.32
CA ALA A 484 -14.02 -28.66 -4.56
C ALA A 484 -14.25 -27.76 -5.78
N TYR A 485 -15.22 -26.84 -5.69
CA TYR A 485 -15.45 -25.84 -6.73
C TYR A 485 -14.22 -24.95 -6.97
N LEU A 486 -13.55 -24.49 -5.90
CA LEU A 486 -12.29 -23.75 -6.04
C LEU A 486 -11.23 -24.60 -6.77
N GLN A 487 -11.08 -25.87 -6.43
CA GLN A 487 -10.10 -26.75 -7.09
C GLN A 487 -10.41 -26.97 -8.57
N ASP A 488 -11.68 -27.03 -8.95
CA ASP A 488 -12.12 -27.16 -10.33
C ASP A 488 -11.70 -25.96 -11.20
N TYR A 489 -11.70 -24.75 -10.64
CA TYR A 489 -11.44 -23.50 -11.37
C TYR A 489 -10.12 -22.80 -11.00
N LYS A 490 -9.29 -23.41 -10.13
CA LYS A 490 -8.06 -22.77 -9.61
C LYS A 490 -7.10 -22.32 -10.72
N GLU A 491 -6.99 -23.10 -11.79
CA GLU A 491 -6.10 -22.76 -12.90
C GLU A 491 -6.55 -21.49 -13.63
N MET A 492 -7.85 -21.28 -13.78
CA MET A 492 -8.41 -20.07 -14.38
C MET A 492 -8.26 -18.86 -13.47
N ILE A 493 -8.67 -18.96 -12.21
CA ILE A 493 -8.62 -17.80 -11.31
C ILE A 493 -7.18 -17.36 -11.02
N VAL A 494 -6.20 -18.27 -11.02
CA VAL A 494 -4.78 -17.91 -10.91
C VAL A 494 -4.32 -17.07 -12.10
N LEU A 495 -4.80 -17.34 -13.32
CA LEU A 495 -4.50 -16.49 -14.48
C LEU A 495 -5.12 -15.09 -14.32
N VAL A 496 -6.37 -15.02 -13.86
CA VAL A 496 -7.07 -13.76 -13.57
C VAL A 496 -6.35 -12.95 -12.49
N ALA A 497 -5.82 -13.59 -11.45
CA ALA A 497 -5.00 -12.92 -10.43
C ALA A 497 -3.66 -12.44 -11.01
N LYS A 498 -2.96 -13.29 -11.77
CA LYS A 498 -1.69 -12.94 -12.41
C LYS A 498 -1.83 -11.78 -13.40
N GLN A 499 -3.00 -11.60 -14.00
CA GLN A 499 -3.24 -10.48 -14.90
C GLN A 499 -3.01 -9.11 -14.25
N TYR A 500 -3.26 -8.91 -12.96
CA TYR A 500 -2.99 -7.62 -12.30
C TYR A 500 -1.89 -7.68 -11.23
N ALA A 501 -1.65 -8.86 -10.66
CA ALA A 501 -0.81 -9.06 -9.48
C ALA A 501 0.19 -10.23 -9.63
N ASN A 502 0.71 -10.49 -10.84
CA ASN A 502 1.65 -11.60 -11.05
C ASN A 502 2.86 -11.53 -10.11
N TRP A 503 2.96 -12.48 -9.19
CA TRP A 503 4.05 -12.59 -8.22
C TRP A 503 5.28 -13.35 -8.75
N ASP A 504 5.12 -14.04 -9.88
CA ASP A 504 6.14 -14.89 -10.47
C ASP A 504 6.96 -14.13 -11.52
N LYS A 505 8.18 -13.73 -11.14
CA LYS A 505 9.13 -13.04 -12.04
C LYS A 505 9.63 -13.91 -13.21
N THR A 506 9.40 -15.21 -13.17
CA THR A 506 9.76 -16.14 -14.26
C THR A 506 8.65 -16.32 -15.29
N ASP A 507 7.44 -15.84 -14.99
CA ASP A 507 6.30 -15.95 -15.89
C ASP A 507 6.46 -14.99 -17.08
N THR A 508 6.42 -15.55 -18.29
CA THR A 508 6.50 -14.78 -19.54
C THR A 508 5.14 -14.40 -20.11
N ASN A 509 4.04 -14.85 -19.50
CA ASN A 509 2.67 -14.58 -19.95
C ASN A 509 2.06 -13.33 -19.30
N PHE A 510 2.65 -12.82 -18.22
CA PHE A 510 2.21 -11.62 -17.51
C PHE A 510 3.43 -10.87 -16.95
N PRO A 511 3.48 -9.52 -17.01
CA PRO A 511 4.51 -8.75 -16.33
C PRO A 511 4.35 -8.88 -14.82
N TRP A 512 5.49 -8.90 -14.12
CA TRP A 512 5.52 -8.92 -12.66
C TRP A 512 4.77 -7.70 -12.11
N PHE A 513 3.84 -7.94 -11.18
CA PHE A 513 3.10 -6.90 -10.47
C PHE A 513 2.53 -5.82 -11.40
N ARG A 514 1.85 -6.23 -12.48
CA ARG A 514 1.35 -5.34 -13.55
C ARG A 514 0.84 -4.00 -13.03
N THR A 515 -0.07 -4.01 -12.06
CA THR A 515 -0.74 -2.80 -11.60
C THR A 515 -0.07 -2.12 -10.41
N PHE A 516 0.94 -2.75 -9.80
CA PHE A 516 1.49 -2.31 -8.51
C PHE A 516 2.86 -1.66 -8.69
N ASP A 517 3.00 -0.45 -8.18
CA ASP A 517 4.30 0.18 -8.01
C ASP A 517 4.79 -0.04 -6.58
N PRO A 518 5.79 -0.90 -6.38
CA PRO A 518 6.23 -1.22 -5.04
C PRO A 518 6.84 -0.01 -4.32
N TRP A 519 7.49 0.92 -5.03
CA TRP A 519 8.18 2.02 -4.37
C TRP A 519 7.22 3.10 -3.88
N THR A 520 6.18 3.45 -4.65
CA THR A 520 5.13 4.35 -4.15
C THR A 520 4.28 3.65 -3.10
N GLY A 521 4.16 2.32 -3.20
CA GLY A 521 3.44 1.46 -2.27
C GLY A 521 1.97 1.29 -2.62
N HIS A 522 1.54 1.69 -3.82
CA HIS A 522 0.16 1.60 -4.26
C HIS A 522 0.07 1.22 -5.73
N SER A 523 -1.13 0.84 -6.17
CA SER A 523 -1.41 0.47 -7.55
C SER A 523 -1.61 1.69 -8.44
N TRP A 524 -1.43 1.52 -9.75
CA TRP A 524 -1.71 2.52 -10.79
C TRP A 524 -2.87 2.02 -11.67
N ALA A 525 -3.90 2.84 -11.80
CA ALA A 525 -5.10 2.56 -12.58
C ALA A 525 -4.84 2.59 -14.08
N GLY A 526 -4.13 3.60 -14.58
CA GLY A 526 -3.97 3.83 -16.02
C GLY A 526 -3.00 2.85 -16.71
N GLY A 527 -3.52 1.99 -17.59
CA GLY A 527 -2.72 0.95 -18.25
C GLY A 527 -1.52 1.43 -19.05
N ARG A 528 -1.63 2.57 -19.75
CA ARG A 528 -0.51 3.17 -20.49
C ARG A 528 -0.06 4.52 -19.94
N SER A 529 -0.46 4.83 -18.70
CA SER A 529 -0.26 6.16 -18.11
C SER A 529 -0.83 7.28 -19.01
N SER A 530 -0.57 8.54 -18.69
CA SER A 530 -0.96 9.71 -19.48
C SER A 530 0.22 10.62 -19.76
N GLY A 531 0.00 11.69 -20.53
CA GLY A 531 1.03 12.70 -20.80
C GLY A 531 1.59 13.38 -19.53
N THR A 532 0.86 13.35 -18.42
CA THR A 532 1.24 13.97 -17.13
C THR A 532 1.61 12.94 -16.06
N GLY A 533 1.71 11.66 -16.41
CA GLY A 533 1.95 10.57 -15.46
C GLY A 533 0.71 9.69 -15.25
N ASN A 534 0.81 8.77 -14.29
CA ASN A 534 -0.23 7.80 -13.99
C ASN A 534 -1.14 8.30 -12.86
N ASN A 535 -2.20 7.57 -12.55
CA ASN A 535 -3.16 7.93 -11.51
C ASN A 535 -3.79 6.71 -10.82
N GLN A 536 -4.37 6.92 -9.65
CA GLN A 536 -5.25 5.98 -8.96
C GLN A 536 -6.36 6.75 -8.23
N GLU A 537 -7.60 6.27 -8.36
CA GLU A 537 -8.76 6.82 -7.64
C GLU A 537 -9.14 5.93 -6.45
N SER A 538 -9.57 4.71 -6.73
CA SER A 538 -10.23 3.80 -5.77
C SER A 538 -9.23 2.91 -5.01
N THR A 539 -8.64 3.46 -3.95
CA THR A 539 -7.66 2.73 -3.12
C THR A 539 -8.22 1.50 -2.42
N SER A 540 -9.50 1.52 -2.09
CA SER A 540 -10.18 0.44 -1.40
C SER A 540 -10.50 -0.74 -2.32
N GLU A 541 -10.74 -0.51 -3.63
CA GLU A 541 -10.80 -1.59 -4.63
C GLU A 541 -9.43 -2.20 -4.89
N ALA A 542 -8.35 -1.40 -4.93
CA ALA A 542 -7.00 -1.93 -4.99
C ALA A 542 -6.68 -2.80 -3.77
N THR A 543 -6.99 -2.31 -2.57
CA THR A 543 -6.78 -3.08 -1.32
C THR A 543 -7.60 -4.37 -1.30
N GLN A 544 -8.85 -4.34 -1.81
CA GLN A 544 -9.68 -5.53 -1.97
C GLN A 544 -9.02 -6.57 -2.88
N SER A 545 -8.44 -6.12 -3.99
CA SER A 545 -7.78 -7.01 -4.95
C SER A 545 -6.64 -7.79 -4.28
N TRP A 546 -5.78 -7.10 -3.52
CA TRP A 546 -4.69 -7.74 -2.77
C TRP A 546 -5.19 -8.67 -1.67
N ALA A 547 -6.26 -8.29 -0.97
CA ALA A 547 -6.90 -9.17 0.00
C ALA A 547 -7.41 -10.45 -0.67
N GLY A 548 -8.02 -10.35 -1.86
CA GLY A 548 -8.42 -11.48 -2.70
C GLY A 548 -7.24 -12.41 -3.04
N VAL A 549 -6.10 -11.85 -3.48
CA VAL A 549 -4.87 -12.61 -3.74
C VAL A 549 -4.39 -13.33 -2.47
N PHE A 550 -4.37 -12.62 -1.34
CA PHE A 550 -3.95 -13.18 -0.05
C PHE A 550 -4.85 -14.36 0.36
N PHE A 551 -6.17 -14.21 0.29
CA PHE A 551 -7.11 -15.28 0.67
C PHE A 551 -7.00 -16.49 -0.27
N LEU A 552 -6.86 -16.28 -1.58
CA LEU A 552 -6.64 -17.37 -2.53
C LEU A 552 -5.32 -18.10 -2.27
N GLY A 553 -4.22 -17.38 -2.01
CA GLY A 553 -2.94 -18.00 -1.67
C GLY A 553 -3.03 -18.91 -0.44
N ASN A 554 -3.79 -18.49 0.57
CA ASN A 554 -4.07 -19.31 1.76
C ASN A 554 -4.91 -20.57 1.44
N LEU A 555 -5.96 -20.44 0.61
CA LEU A 555 -6.87 -21.53 0.26
C LEU A 555 -6.27 -22.52 -0.74
N LEU A 556 -5.38 -22.05 -1.62
CA LEU A 556 -4.65 -22.86 -2.59
C LEU A 556 -3.35 -23.44 -2.03
N ASN A 557 -2.98 -23.08 -0.79
CA ASN A 557 -1.71 -23.44 -0.17
C ASN A 557 -0.49 -23.02 -1.03
N ASP A 558 -0.57 -21.82 -1.60
CA ASP A 558 0.51 -21.19 -2.37
C ASP A 558 1.16 -20.08 -1.53
N PRO A 559 2.33 -20.34 -0.91
CA PRO A 559 3.00 -19.36 -0.05
C PRO A 559 3.52 -18.14 -0.83
N ASN A 560 3.81 -18.26 -2.13
CA ASN A 560 4.26 -17.12 -2.92
C ASN A 560 3.09 -16.18 -3.23
N MET A 561 1.94 -16.74 -3.61
CA MET A 561 0.70 -15.97 -3.77
C MET A 561 0.25 -15.34 -2.45
N GLN A 562 0.35 -16.09 -1.35
CA GLN A 562 0.05 -15.58 -0.01
C GLN A 562 0.96 -14.40 0.36
N ALA A 563 2.28 -14.54 0.15
CA ALA A 563 3.23 -13.47 0.44
C ALA A 563 3.00 -12.23 -0.43
N ALA A 564 2.66 -12.42 -1.71
CA ALA A 564 2.34 -11.34 -2.63
C ALA A 564 1.09 -10.58 -2.20
N GLY A 565 0.00 -11.29 -1.88
CA GLY A 565 -1.22 -10.68 -1.36
C GLY A 565 -1.00 -9.95 -0.04
N ALA A 566 -0.21 -10.53 0.88
CA ALA A 566 0.10 -9.88 2.16
C ALA A 566 0.95 -8.61 1.98
N PHE A 567 1.97 -8.66 1.11
CA PHE A 567 2.82 -7.51 0.81
C PHE A 567 2.05 -6.40 0.08
N GLY A 568 1.26 -6.74 -0.93
CA GLY A 568 0.40 -5.79 -1.65
C GLY A 568 -0.63 -5.14 -0.73
N TYR A 569 -1.38 -5.93 0.05
CA TYR A 569 -2.39 -5.41 0.99
C TYR A 569 -1.79 -4.47 2.04
N MET A 570 -0.65 -4.85 2.61
CA MET A 570 0.04 -4.01 3.60
C MET A 570 0.47 -2.70 2.93
N SER A 571 1.18 -2.76 1.80
CA SER A 571 1.71 -1.57 1.15
C SER A 571 0.59 -0.63 0.72
N GLU A 572 -0.41 -1.16 0.00
CA GLU A 572 -1.56 -0.39 -0.52
C GLU A 572 -2.33 0.27 0.62
N SER A 573 -2.62 -0.46 1.70
CA SER A 573 -3.31 0.12 2.85
C SER A 573 -2.48 1.20 3.55
N ARG A 574 -1.16 1.06 3.69
CA ARG A 574 -0.33 2.11 4.32
C ARG A 574 -0.20 3.35 3.43
N ALA A 575 -0.02 3.17 2.12
CA ALA A 575 -0.03 4.25 1.14
C ALA A 575 -1.36 5.00 1.14
N THR A 576 -2.48 4.28 1.20
CA THR A 576 -3.83 4.87 1.29
C THR A 576 -3.96 5.81 2.48
N LEU A 577 -3.58 5.34 3.68
CA LEU A 577 -3.69 6.12 4.91
C LEU A 577 -2.78 7.36 4.92
N GLU A 578 -1.61 7.27 4.26
CA GLU A 578 -0.67 8.37 4.15
C GLU A 578 -1.04 9.40 3.09
N TYR A 579 -1.40 8.95 1.90
CA TYR A 579 -1.48 9.83 0.74
C TYR A 579 -2.92 10.28 0.47
N TRP A 580 -3.92 9.43 0.73
CA TRP A 580 -5.34 9.76 0.50
C TRP A 580 -6.08 10.35 1.71
N PHE A 581 -5.59 10.07 2.93
CA PHE A 581 -6.23 10.55 4.16
C PHE A 581 -5.32 11.40 5.06
N ASP A 582 -4.02 11.46 4.77
CA ASP A 582 -2.99 12.19 5.54
C ASP A 582 -3.24 12.08 7.05
N TRP A 583 -3.26 10.84 7.56
CA TRP A 583 -3.58 10.56 8.96
C TRP A 583 -2.74 11.36 9.94
N ASP A 584 -1.45 11.51 9.65
CA ASP A 584 -0.50 12.27 10.45
C ASP A 584 -0.54 13.80 10.20
N GLN A 585 -1.32 14.27 9.22
CA GLN A 585 -1.44 15.69 8.83
C GLN A 585 -0.06 16.31 8.53
N SER A 586 0.76 15.55 7.80
CA SER A 586 2.17 15.87 7.53
C SER A 586 2.54 15.78 6.06
N ASN A 587 1.64 15.24 5.22
CA ASN A 587 1.92 14.95 3.83
C ASN A 587 1.30 15.93 2.86
N TRP A 588 0.12 16.49 3.13
CA TRP A 588 -0.46 17.46 2.21
C TRP A 588 0.18 18.84 2.37
N ASP A 589 0.35 19.54 1.26
CA ASP A 589 0.73 20.95 1.31
C ASP A 589 -0.46 21.78 1.80
N ALA A 590 -0.18 22.89 2.50
CA ALA A 590 -1.23 23.76 3.04
C ALA A 590 -2.13 24.38 1.95
N SER A 591 -1.69 24.40 0.69
CA SER A 591 -2.49 24.84 -0.45
C SER A 591 -3.53 23.82 -0.92
N TYR A 592 -3.44 22.54 -0.53
CA TYR A 592 -4.39 21.52 -0.95
C TYR A 592 -5.78 21.79 -0.34
N PRO A 593 -6.83 21.99 -1.16
CA PRO A 593 -8.13 22.40 -0.64
C PRO A 593 -9.03 21.22 -0.20
N GLY A 594 -8.63 19.98 -0.49
CA GLY A 594 -9.45 18.80 -0.28
C GLY A 594 -9.52 18.32 1.17
N LEU A 595 -10.63 17.68 1.53
CA LEU A 595 -10.81 17.03 2.83
C LEU A 595 -10.17 15.63 2.88
N SER A 596 -10.12 14.99 1.72
CA SER A 596 -9.44 13.75 1.37
C SER A 596 -8.96 13.88 -0.07
N VAL A 597 -8.09 12.97 -0.52
CA VAL A 597 -7.74 12.88 -1.95
C VAL A 597 -8.78 12.01 -2.64
N GLY A 598 -9.30 12.48 -3.78
CA GLY A 598 -10.15 11.65 -4.65
C GLY A 598 -9.30 10.84 -5.61
N ILE A 599 -8.37 11.50 -6.31
CA ILE A 599 -7.43 10.86 -7.24
C ILE A 599 -6.00 11.33 -6.94
N LEU A 600 -5.07 10.38 -6.77
CA LEU A 600 -3.64 10.68 -6.74
C LEU A 600 -3.07 10.51 -8.14
N TYR A 601 -2.30 11.49 -8.59
CA TYR A 601 -1.54 11.46 -9.85
C TYR A 601 -0.04 11.38 -9.54
N SER A 602 0.79 10.88 -10.46
CA SER A 602 2.26 10.83 -10.28
C SER A 602 2.90 12.20 -9.96
N GLY A 603 2.23 13.29 -10.35
CA GLY A 603 2.68 14.66 -10.10
C GLY A 603 1.90 15.42 -9.03
N GLY A 604 0.85 14.85 -8.40
CA GLY A 604 -0.05 15.69 -7.60
C GLY A 604 -1.29 15.01 -7.02
N LEU A 605 -2.14 15.81 -6.39
CA LEU A 605 -3.32 15.37 -5.66
C LEU A 605 -4.55 16.10 -6.17
N ALA A 606 -5.59 15.35 -6.55
CA ALA A 606 -6.83 15.94 -7.00
C ALA A 606 -7.94 15.81 -5.96
N ASN A 607 -8.62 16.93 -5.70
CA ASN A 607 -9.82 17.02 -4.87
C ASN A 607 -11.08 16.74 -5.72
N ASN A 608 -11.08 15.67 -6.50
CA ASN A 608 -12.22 15.30 -7.34
C ASN A 608 -12.25 13.80 -7.66
N THR A 609 -13.34 13.34 -8.28
CA THR A 609 -13.42 12.01 -8.92
C THR A 609 -13.61 12.14 -10.44
N HIS A 610 -13.42 11.03 -11.16
CA HIS A 610 -13.62 10.94 -12.61
C HIS A 610 -15.08 11.19 -13.06
N PHE A 611 -16.04 11.18 -12.13
CA PHE A 611 -17.47 11.21 -12.45
C PHE A 611 -18.30 12.24 -11.66
N SER A 612 -17.77 12.87 -10.61
CA SER A 612 -18.58 13.70 -9.70
C SER A 612 -17.98 15.05 -9.29
N GLY A 613 -16.80 15.42 -9.81
CA GLY A 613 -16.13 16.63 -9.36
C GLY A 613 -15.80 16.56 -7.87
N THR A 614 -16.07 17.63 -7.12
CA THR A 614 -15.70 17.79 -5.70
C THR A 614 -16.77 17.28 -4.72
N ASP A 615 -17.66 16.36 -5.11
CA ASP A 615 -18.71 15.83 -4.20
C ASP A 615 -18.08 15.00 -3.06
N PRO A 616 -18.19 15.41 -1.78
CA PRO A 616 -17.63 14.66 -0.66
C PRO A 616 -18.18 13.22 -0.55
N LYS A 617 -19.43 12.97 -0.98
CA LYS A 617 -20.01 11.61 -0.98
C LYS A 617 -19.26 10.68 -1.92
N ALA A 618 -18.90 11.17 -3.09
CA ALA A 618 -18.15 10.40 -4.06
C ALA A 618 -16.68 10.26 -3.64
N MET A 619 -16.03 11.33 -3.20
CA MET A 619 -14.60 11.29 -2.84
C MET A 619 -14.28 10.35 -1.67
N TYR A 620 -15.09 10.38 -0.60
CA TYR A 620 -14.93 9.44 0.50
C TYR A 620 -15.44 8.06 0.12
N GLY A 621 -16.61 7.99 -0.53
CA GLY A 621 -17.24 6.72 -0.89
C GLY A 621 -16.40 5.85 -1.82
N ILE A 622 -15.73 6.44 -2.81
CA ILE A 622 -14.87 5.69 -3.75
C ILE A 622 -13.67 5.06 -3.06
N ASN A 623 -13.18 5.66 -1.96
CA ASN A 623 -12.08 5.16 -1.16
C ASN A 623 -12.52 4.33 0.07
N TRP A 624 -13.83 4.15 0.27
CA TRP A 624 -14.40 3.31 1.34
C TRP A 624 -15.17 2.11 0.79
N LEU A 625 -15.42 2.05 -0.52
CA LEU A 625 -16.05 0.91 -1.17
C LEU A 625 -15.01 -0.15 -1.56
N HIS A 626 -15.29 -1.42 -1.57
CA HIS A 626 -16.60 -2.02 -1.44
C HIS A 626 -16.70 -2.76 -0.10
N PRO A 627 -17.79 -2.63 0.69
CA PRO A 627 -17.84 -3.09 2.08
C PRO A 627 -17.24 -4.46 2.38
N GLY A 628 -16.36 -4.56 3.37
CA GLY A 628 -15.80 -5.84 3.81
C GLY A 628 -14.79 -5.71 4.96
N PRO A 629 -14.54 -6.79 5.71
CA PRO A 629 -13.64 -6.76 6.88
C PRO A 629 -12.16 -6.52 6.54
N TYR A 630 -11.77 -6.70 5.29
CA TYR A 630 -10.45 -6.33 4.79
C TYR A 630 -10.21 -4.80 4.84
N LEU A 631 -11.23 -3.97 5.03
CA LEU A 631 -11.07 -2.53 5.26
C LEU A 631 -10.74 -2.18 6.72
N SER A 632 -10.60 -3.19 7.59
CA SER A 632 -10.32 -2.98 9.02
C SER A 632 -9.04 -2.20 9.28
N TYR A 633 -8.12 -2.07 8.33
CA TYR A 633 -6.93 -1.22 8.46
C TYR A 633 -7.26 0.23 8.85
N PHE A 634 -8.45 0.76 8.50
CA PHE A 634 -8.93 2.07 8.98
C PHE A 634 -9.10 2.14 10.51
N THR A 635 -9.27 1.01 11.19
CA THR A 635 -9.43 0.96 12.65
C THR A 635 -8.09 1.07 13.40
N LYS A 636 -6.94 0.98 12.70
CA LYS A 636 -5.62 1.06 13.32
C LYS A 636 -5.39 2.40 14.04
N ASN A 637 -6.01 3.47 13.54
CA ASN A 637 -6.12 4.75 14.22
C ASN A 637 -7.56 5.26 14.18
N LYS A 638 -8.40 4.79 15.12
CA LYS A 638 -9.80 5.23 15.23
C LYS A 638 -9.95 6.74 15.39
N THR A 639 -8.98 7.43 16.00
CA THR A 639 -9.03 8.90 16.14
C THR A 639 -8.95 9.58 14.78
N ALA A 640 -7.98 9.20 13.94
CA ALA A 640 -7.84 9.75 12.60
C ALA A 640 -9.05 9.40 11.71
N SER A 641 -9.52 8.16 11.76
CA SER A 641 -10.71 7.73 11.00
C SER A 641 -11.99 8.43 11.44
N ASN A 642 -12.19 8.64 12.75
CA ASN A 642 -13.35 9.42 13.22
C ASN A 642 -13.23 10.91 12.84
N ARG A 643 -12.02 11.47 12.74
CA ARG A 643 -11.82 12.82 12.18
C ARG A 643 -12.26 12.87 10.72
N ASP A 644 -11.89 11.87 9.92
CA ASP A 644 -12.28 11.81 8.51
C ASP A 644 -13.81 11.64 8.36
N TRP A 645 -14.44 10.78 9.19
CA TRP A 645 -15.90 10.71 9.31
C TRP A 645 -16.54 12.06 9.66
N ASN A 646 -16.01 12.77 10.66
CA ASN A 646 -16.58 14.04 11.09
C ASN A 646 -16.43 15.13 10.02
N LYS A 647 -15.30 15.18 9.30
CA LYS A 647 -15.12 16.04 8.13
C LYS A 647 -16.15 15.72 7.05
N PHE A 648 -16.33 14.43 6.73
CA PHE A 648 -17.30 13.95 5.76
C PHE A 648 -18.73 14.38 6.12
N ILE A 649 -19.21 14.06 7.33
CA ILE A 649 -20.56 14.40 7.79
C ILE A 649 -20.80 15.92 7.77
N THR A 650 -19.81 16.70 8.19
CA THR A 650 -19.88 18.16 8.15
C THR A 650 -19.99 18.66 6.71
N ALA A 651 -19.20 18.11 5.80
CA ALA A 651 -19.16 18.53 4.40
C ALA A 651 -20.45 18.24 3.63
N ILE A 652 -21.15 17.16 3.97
CA ILE A 652 -22.43 16.80 3.32
C ILE A 652 -23.65 17.43 4.01
N ALA A 653 -23.47 18.12 5.14
CA ALA A 653 -24.50 18.85 5.88
C ALA A 653 -25.73 18.00 6.26
N VAL A 654 -25.55 16.72 6.60
CA VAL A 654 -26.64 15.81 7.03
C VAL A 654 -26.60 15.57 8.53
N ASN A 655 -27.76 15.28 9.12
CA ASN A 655 -27.80 14.74 10.48
C ASN A 655 -27.39 13.25 10.44
N PRO A 656 -26.26 12.86 11.04
CA PRO A 656 -25.83 11.47 11.04
C PRO A 656 -26.83 10.54 11.77
N ASP A 657 -27.61 11.04 12.73
CA ASP A 657 -28.61 10.20 13.43
C ASP A 657 -29.93 10.03 12.65
N ASN A 658 -30.09 10.69 11.50
CA ASN A 658 -31.26 10.56 10.64
C ASN A 658 -30.90 9.86 9.31
N PRO A 659 -31.15 8.55 9.18
CA PRO A 659 -30.76 7.81 7.99
C PRO A 659 -31.38 8.31 6.67
N GLY A 660 -32.54 8.97 6.73
CA GLY A 660 -33.17 9.56 5.55
C GLY A 660 -32.39 10.74 4.95
N ASP A 661 -31.55 11.41 5.74
CA ASP A 661 -30.87 12.64 5.34
C ASP A 661 -29.66 12.39 4.42
N PHE A 662 -29.08 11.18 4.45
CA PHE A 662 -28.07 10.78 3.46
C PHE A 662 -28.66 10.65 2.03
N GLY A 663 -30.00 10.70 1.87
CA GLY A 663 -30.73 10.57 0.60
C GLY A 663 -30.88 11.83 -0.25
N GLY A 664 -30.25 12.96 0.10
CA GLY A 664 -30.24 14.18 -0.73
C GLY A 664 -29.44 14.06 -2.05
N SER A 665 -29.45 15.11 -2.90
CA SER A 665 -28.73 15.15 -4.19
C SER A 665 -27.26 14.68 -4.06
N GLY A 666 -26.80 13.78 -4.94
CA GLY A 666 -25.45 13.16 -4.94
C GLY A 666 -25.50 11.63 -5.11
N THR A 667 -24.38 10.93 -4.91
CA THR A 667 -24.29 9.46 -5.05
C THR A 667 -24.99 8.71 -3.90
N GLY A 668 -25.89 7.76 -4.24
CA GLY A 668 -26.67 6.95 -3.30
C GLY A 668 -25.87 5.81 -2.63
N TRP A 669 -24.82 6.14 -1.89
CA TRP A 669 -23.87 5.18 -1.28
C TRP A 669 -23.98 5.06 0.24
N GLN A 670 -25.20 5.20 0.79
CA GLN A 670 -25.39 5.16 2.25
C GLN A 670 -24.82 3.89 2.88
N ASN A 671 -25.00 2.73 2.24
CA ASN A 671 -24.45 1.46 2.71
C ASN A 671 -22.90 1.45 2.80
N VAL A 672 -22.21 2.15 1.90
CA VAL A 672 -20.75 2.30 1.96
C VAL A 672 -20.34 3.13 3.18
N PHE A 673 -21.02 4.25 3.43
CA PHE A 673 -20.73 5.12 4.56
C PHE A 673 -20.99 4.42 5.90
N TYR A 674 -22.11 3.69 6.02
CA TYR A 674 -22.40 2.89 7.19
C TYR A 674 -21.47 1.69 7.35
N SER A 675 -20.95 1.10 6.26
CA SER A 675 -19.90 0.10 6.35
C SER A 675 -18.64 0.66 7.01
N TYR A 676 -18.19 1.84 6.57
CA TYR A 676 -17.04 2.52 7.15
C TYR A 676 -17.27 2.80 8.65
N LYS A 677 -18.43 3.38 8.97
CA LYS A 677 -18.78 3.70 10.35
C LYS A 677 -18.96 2.46 11.23
N ALA A 678 -19.46 1.34 10.70
CA ALA A 678 -19.65 0.09 11.45
C ALA A 678 -18.33 -0.49 11.97
N MET A 679 -17.22 -0.30 11.25
CA MET A 679 -15.90 -0.71 11.71
C MET A 679 -15.38 0.14 12.88
N LEU A 680 -15.80 1.41 12.96
CA LEU A 680 -15.36 2.35 13.98
C LEU A 680 -16.30 2.37 15.21
N ASP A 681 -17.59 2.15 14.98
CA ASP A 681 -18.67 2.30 15.95
C ASP A 681 -19.86 1.44 15.52
N PRO A 682 -19.81 0.12 15.76
CA PRO A 682 -20.87 -0.79 15.37
C PRO A 682 -22.19 -0.47 16.09
N SER A 683 -22.15 -0.01 17.34
CA SER A 683 -23.34 0.34 18.12
C SER A 683 -24.12 1.50 17.50
N TYR A 684 -23.44 2.51 16.95
CA TYR A 684 -24.08 3.57 16.19
C TYR A 684 -24.82 3.01 14.96
N VAL A 685 -24.19 2.15 14.18
CA VAL A 685 -24.80 1.60 12.95
C VAL A 685 -25.96 0.67 13.28
N CYS A 686 -25.85 -0.17 14.31
CA CYS A 686 -26.96 -1.02 14.79
C CYS A 686 -28.20 -0.18 15.15
N ARG A 687 -28.01 0.93 15.89
CA ARG A 687 -29.10 1.87 16.20
C ARG A 687 -29.76 2.45 14.94
N VAL A 688 -28.94 2.89 13.97
CA VAL A 688 -29.44 3.46 12.72
C VAL A 688 -30.22 2.42 11.90
N TYR A 689 -29.72 1.18 11.82
CA TYR A 689 -30.39 0.08 11.12
C TYR A 689 -31.72 -0.30 11.76
N ASP A 690 -31.85 -0.22 13.08
CA ASP A 690 -33.13 -0.42 13.76
C ASP A 690 -34.16 0.65 13.38
N SER A 691 -33.75 1.92 13.29
CA SER A 691 -34.62 3.01 12.81
C SER A 691 -35.00 2.83 11.33
N LEU A 692 -34.04 2.46 10.48
CA LEU A 692 -34.28 2.15 9.06
C LEU A 692 -35.29 1.01 8.89
N TYR A 693 -35.17 -0.03 9.72
CA TYR A 693 -36.07 -1.19 9.67
C TYR A 693 -37.48 -0.81 10.12
N ALA A 694 -37.60 -0.01 11.18
CA ALA A 694 -38.89 0.53 11.62
C ALA A 694 -39.57 1.40 10.55
N ALA A 695 -38.77 2.12 9.75
CA ALA A 695 -39.25 2.97 8.66
C ALA A 695 -39.44 2.23 7.31
N ASN A 696 -39.10 0.94 7.21
CA ASN A 696 -39.05 0.19 5.95
C ASN A 696 -38.25 0.93 4.85
N ALA A 697 -37.09 1.46 5.21
CA ALA A 697 -36.32 2.33 4.33
C ALA A 697 -35.75 1.56 3.12
N PRO A 698 -35.78 2.14 1.89
CA PRO A 698 -35.28 1.50 0.67
C PRO A 698 -33.84 1.00 0.74
N MET A 699 -32.99 1.68 1.52
CA MET A 699 -31.58 1.32 1.73
C MET A 699 -31.38 -0.10 2.27
N LEU A 700 -32.35 -0.65 3.01
CA LEU A 700 -32.28 -2.02 3.52
C LEU A 700 -32.51 -3.08 2.44
N GLN A 701 -33.20 -2.71 1.36
CA GLN A 701 -33.48 -3.58 0.22
C GLN A 701 -32.41 -3.50 -0.86
N ASP A 702 -31.44 -2.58 -0.71
CA ASP A 702 -30.25 -2.49 -1.54
C ASP A 702 -29.35 -3.72 -1.39
N GLU A 703 -28.53 -3.99 -2.40
CA GLU A 703 -27.66 -5.17 -2.50
C GLU A 703 -26.70 -5.34 -1.33
N LEU A 704 -26.40 -4.28 -0.59
CA LEU A 704 -25.51 -4.32 0.58
C LEU A 704 -26.24 -4.22 1.92
N GLY A 705 -27.55 -3.94 1.93
CA GLY A 705 -28.31 -3.67 3.16
C GLY A 705 -28.17 -4.80 4.20
N GLY A 706 -28.36 -6.04 3.77
CA GLY A 706 -28.17 -7.22 4.62
C GLY A 706 -26.72 -7.40 5.09
N TYR A 707 -25.75 -7.15 4.22
CA TYR A 707 -24.33 -7.31 4.51
C TYR A 707 -23.83 -6.33 5.58
N ILE A 708 -24.27 -5.08 5.54
CA ILE A 708 -23.91 -4.08 6.56
C ILE A 708 -24.57 -4.40 7.89
N TYR A 709 -25.84 -4.80 7.89
CA TYR A 709 -26.53 -5.26 9.11
C TYR A 709 -25.74 -6.41 9.77
N TYR A 710 -25.34 -7.41 8.98
CA TYR A 710 -24.53 -8.53 9.45
C TYR A 710 -23.21 -8.06 10.07
N ASN A 711 -22.42 -7.26 9.34
CA ASN A 711 -21.10 -6.83 9.81
C ASN A 711 -21.17 -5.94 11.06
N ALA A 712 -22.14 -5.01 11.11
CA ALA A 712 -22.34 -4.14 12.27
C ALA A 712 -22.66 -4.95 13.53
N HIS A 713 -23.56 -5.94 13.44
CA HIS A 713 -23.92 -6.76 14.61
C HIS A 713 -22.83 -7.77 15.00
N SER A 714 -22.04 -8.26 14.03
CA SER A 714 -20.85 -9.04 14.33
C SER A 714 -19.83 -8.19 15.11
N GLY A 715 -19.59 -6.96 14.65
CA GLY A 715 -18.75 -5.97 15.35
C GLY A 715 -19.29 -5.59 16.72
N LEU A 716 -20.61 -5.46 16.90
CA LEU A 716 -21.25 -5.16 18.18
C LEU A 716 -20.93 -6.23 19.24
N ALA A 717 -20.94 -7.50 18.83
CA ALA A 717 -20.61 -8.62 19.70
C ALA A 717 -19.12 -8.65 20.07
N MET A 718 -18.22 -8.39 19.11
CA MET A 718 -16.78 -8.57 19.29
C MET A 718 -16.03 -7.34 19.81
N GLY A 719 -16.52 -6.14 19.51
CA GLY A 719 -15.86 -4.87 19.84
C GLY A 719 -14.73 -4.49 18.89
N ASP A 720 -13.69 -3.85 19.43
CA ASP A 720 -12.64 -3.18 18.67
C ASP A 720 -11.49 -4.13 18.29
N VAL A 721 -10.99 -4.00 17.07
CA VAL A 721 -9.81 -4.74 16.60
C VAL A 721 -8.58 -4.46 17.48
N GLN A 722 -7.87 -5.52 17.87
CA GLN A 722 -6.65 -5.45 18.69
C GLN A 722 -5.40 -5.62 17.80
N TRP A 723 -4.84 -4.50 17.35
CA TRP A 723 -3.68 -4.46 16.43
C TRP A 723 -2.35 -4.85 17.06
N ASN A 724 -2.31 -5.04 18.37
CA ASN A 724 -1.15 -5.56 19.12
C ASN A 724 -1.20 -7.07 19.34
N TYR A 725 -2.14 -7.76 18.68
CA TYR A 725 -2.26 -9.21 18.70
C TYR A 725 -2.06 -9.75 17.28
N TYR A 726 -1.58 -10.99 17.22
CA TYR A 726 -1.55 -11.76 15.98
C TYR A 726 -1.75 -13.24 16.27
N MET A 727 -2.07 -14.00 15.24
CA MET A 727 -2.31 -15.43 15.32
C MET A 727 -1.50 -16.17 14.26
N THR A 728 -1.20 -17.44 14.52
CA THR A 728 -0.48 -18.29 13.55
C THR A 728 -1.30 -18.61 12.30
N MET A 729 -2.62 -18.43 12.35
CA MET A 729 -3.50 -18.50 11.18
C MET A 729 -3.55 -17.14 10.47
N PRO A 730 -3.20 -17.07 9.18
CA PRO A 730 -3.14 -15.79 8.46
C PRO A 730 -4.49 -15.09 8.29
N ILE A 731 -5.55 -15.85 8.04
CA ILE A 731 -6.92 -15.32 7.92
C ILE A 731 -7.51 -15.29 9.33
N SER A 732 -7.17 -14.24 10.07
CA SER A 732 -7.55 -14.11 11.47
C SER A 732 -7.58 -12.64 11.91
N GLN A 733 -8.26 -12.37 13.02
CA GLN A 733 -8.24 -11.07 13.70
C GLN A 733 -8.64 -11.24 15.17
N THR A 734 -8.01 -10.46 16.05
CA THR A 734 -8.39 -10.37 17.47
C THR A 734 -9.22 -9.12 17.71
N TYR A 735 -10.25 -9.24 18.55
CA TYR A 735 -11.13 -8.15 18.97
C TYR A 735 -11.24 -8.08 20.50
N TYR A 736 -11.62 -6.91 21.02
CA TYR A 736 -11.94 -6.70 22.42
C TYR A 736 -13.21 -5.87 22.59
N ASN A 737 -14.17 -6.41 23.31
CA ASN A 737 -15.41 -5.72 23.64
C ASN A 737 -15.29 -5.06 25.03
N ALA A 738 -15.23 -3.73 25.06
CA ALA A 738 -15.10 -2.98 26.29
C ALA A 738 -16.34 -3.08 27.21
N THR A 739 -17.52 -3.35 26.64
CA THR A 739 -18.78 -3.51 27.38
C THR A 739 -18.83 -4.86 28.10
N THR A 740 -18.53 -5.94 27.39
CA THR A 740 -18.54 -7.30 27.97
C THR A 740 -17.22 -7.67 28.64
N LYS A 741 -16.16 -6.89 28.43
CA LYS A 741 -14.77 -7.13 28.86
C LYS A 741 -14.19 -8.44 28.34
N GLN A 742 -14.55 -8.83 27.12
CA GLN A 742 -14.13 -10.09 26.51
C GLN A 742 -13.28 -9.87 25.27
N TYR A 743 -12.22 -10.68 25.15
CA TYR A 743 -11.45 -10.82 23.93
C TYR A 743 -12.06 -11.89 23.04
N THR A 744 -12.25 -11.59 21.75
CA THR A 744 -12.70 -12.56 20.75
C THR A 744 -11.59 -12.82 19.74
N TYR A 745 -11.26 -14.08 19.54
CA TYR A 745 -10.30 -14.55 18.55
C TYR A 745 -11.05 -15.14 17.37
N VAL A 746 -10.88 -14.55 16.19
CA VAL A 746 -11.50 -15.01 14.95
C VAL A 746 -10.42 -15.61 14.06
N ALA A 747 -10.58 -16.85 13.63
CA ALA A 747 -9.64 -17.49 12.72
C ALA A 747 -10.35 -18.42 11.74
N TYR A 748 -9.87 -18.42 10.50
CA TYR A 748 -10.25 -19.38 9.47
C TYR A 748 -9.10 -20.36 9.21
N ASN A 749 -9.42 -21.65 9.27
CA ASN A 749 -8.49 -22.70 8.91
C ASN A 749 -8.68 -23.11 7.45
N SER A 750 -7.71 -22.83 6.59
CA SER A 750 -7.72 -23.21 5.17
C SER A 750 -7.24 -24.64 4.90
N SER A 751 -6.85 -25.40 5.94
CA SER A 751 -6.42 -26.79 5.82
C SER A 751 -7.60 -27.76 5.78
N SER A 752 -7.37 -28.93 5.17
CA SER A 752 -8.27 -30.08 5.20
C SER A 752 -8.30 -30.81 6.55
N GLN A 753 -7.43 -30.43 7.49
CA GLN A 753 -7.31 -31.02 8.81
C GLN A 753 -7.55 -29.97 9.89
N GLU A 754 -7.99 -30.38 11.08
CA GLU A 754 -8.00 -29.53 12.26
C GLU A 754 -6.59 -28.97 12.51
N GLN A 755 -6.50 -27.69 12.85
CA GLN A 755 -5.24 -27.00 13.13
C GLN A 755 -5.29 -26.29 14.48
N ILE A 756 -4.13 -26.10 15.12
CA ILE A 756 -4.00 -25.29 16.33
C ILE A 756 -3.65 -23.86 15.91
N CYS A 757 -4.51 -22.91 16.26
CA CYS A 757 -4.25 -21.49 16.16
C CYS A 757 -3.62 -21.01 17.46
N THR A 758 -2.42 -20.44 17.40
CA THR A 758 -1.74 -19.86 18.58
C THR A 758 -1.83 -18.34 18.51
N ILE A 759 -2.18 -17.72 19.63
CA ILE A 759 -2.36 -16.28 19.79
C ILE A 759 -1.12 -15.71 20.48
N TYR A 760 -0.62 -14.63 19.92
CA TYR A 760 0.46 -13.85 20.47
C TYR A 760 0.05 -12.39 20.60
N LYS A 761 0.70 -11.69 21.53
CA LYS A 761 0.72 -10.24 21.65
C LYS A 761 2.10 -9.71 21.24
N ASP A 762 2.19 -8.42 20.95
CA ASP A 762 3.44 -7.69 20.66
C ASP A 762 4.64 -8.19 21.48
N GLY A 763 5.80 -8.24 20.83
CA GLY A 763 7.02 -8.83 21.40
C GLY A 763 7.02 -10.35 21.41
N GLY A 764 6.02 -11.01 20.80
CA GLY A 764 5.93 -12.47 20.73
C GLY A 764 5.43 -13.13 22.02
N THR A 765 4.72 -12.39 22.87
CA THR A 765 4.20 -12.90 24.14
C THR A 765 3.07 -13.88 23.87
N LEU A 766 3.21 -15.13 24.31
CA LEU A 766 2.18 -16.15 24.18
C LEU A 766 0.95 -15.79 25.03
N VAL A 767 -0.22 -15.75 24.39
CA VAL A 767 -1.52 -15.52 25.06
C VAL A 767 -2.25 -16.85 25.28
N GLY A 768 -2.21 -17.74 24.31
CA GLY A 768 -2.86 -19.05 24.38
C GLY A 768 -3.04 -19.66 23.00
N SER A 769 -3.87 -20.71 22.91
CA SER A 769 -4.15 -21.39 21.64
C SER A 769 -5.51 -22.05 21.66
N PHE A 770 -6.09 -22.26 20.48
CA PHE A 770 -7.36 -22.98 20.30
C PHE A 770 -7.34 -23.82 19.02
N LYS A 771 -8.17 -24.85 18.98
CA LYS A 771 -8.33 -25.72 17.80
C LYS A 771 -9.34 -25.12 16.84
N VAL A 772 -9.04 -25.19 15.54
CA VAL A 772 -9.93 -24.76 14.47
C VAL A 772 -10.17 -25.94 13.52
N PRO A 773 -11.42 -26.41 13.36
CA PRO A 773 -11.74 -27.48 12.43
C PRO A 773 -11.35 -27.13 10.99
N ALA A 774 -11.21 -28.15 10.14
CA ALA A 774 -10.92 -27.98 8.72
C ALA A 774 -11.93 -27.05 8.03
N TYR A 775 -11.45 -26.18 7.15
CA TYR A 775 -12.27 -25.27 6.32
C TYR A 775 -13.33 -24.45 7.09
N THR A 776 -13.04 -24.09 8.34
CA THR A 776 -14.01 -23.47 9.24
C THR A 776 -13.53 -22.11 9.71
N LEU A 777 -14.43 -21.12 9.67
CA LEU A 777 -14.29 -19.83 10.35
C LEU A 777 -14.88 -19.98 11.74
N ILE A 778 -14.10 -19.70 12.78
CA ILE A 778 -14.62 -19.68 14.15
C ILE A 778 -14.35 -18.34 14.81
N ALA A 779 -15.23 -17.96 15.73
CA ALA A 779 -15.00 -16.92 16.72
C ALA A 779 -15.05 -17.58 18.10
N THR A 780 -14.05 -17.34 18.93
CA THR A 780 -13.93 -17.99 20.24
C THR A 780 -13.30 -17.06 21.29
N HIS A 781 -13.41 -17.46 22.55
CA HIS A 781 -12.80 -16.81 23.71
C HIS A 781 -11.98 -17.86 24.46
N LEU A 782 -10.88 -17.45 25.11
CA LEU A 782 -10.18 -18.34 26.04
C LEU A 782 -10.60 -18.01 27.48
N ASP A 783 -10.84 -19.05 28.28
CA ASP A 783 -11.06 -18.91 29.72
C ASP A 783 -9.85 -18.26 30.38
N ALA A 784 -10.10 -17.37 31.35
CA ALA A 784 -9.05 -16.72 32.11
C ALA A 784 -8.27 -17.76 32.95
N VAL A 785 -6.95 -17.80 32.80
CA VAL A 785 -6.05 -18.71 33.51
C VAL A 785 -4.86 -17.96 34.08
N LEU A 786 -4.37 -18.38 35.26
CA LEU A 786 -3.32 -17.64 35.97
C LEU A 786 -2.01 -17.84 35.23
N THR A 787 -1.50 -16.79 34.58
CA THR A 787 -0.29 -16.86 33.75
C THR A 787 0.91 -16.18 34.37
N SER A 788 0.68 -15.16 35.20
CA SER A 788 1.77 -14.45 35.87
C SER A 788 1.35 -13.95 37.25
N ILE A 789 2.34 -13.56 38.04
CA ILE A 789 2.13 -12.84 39.29
C ILE A 789 2.92 -11.53 39.22
N GLY A 790 2.44 -10.49 39.89
CA GLY A 790 3.11 -9.21 40.05
C GLY A 790 3.23 -8.84 41.53
N ILE A 791 4.07 -7.84 41.84
CA ILE A 791 4.21 -7.28 43.19
C ILE A 791 3.84 -5.80 43.14
N THR A 792 2.94 -5.37 44.02
CA THR A 792 2.62 -3.95 44.25
C THR A 792 3.06 -3.55 45.65
N ALA A 793 3.56 -2.31 45.80
CA ALA A 793 4.02 -1.75 47.06
C ALA A 793 3.84 -0.22 47.07
N GLY A 794 3.74 0.37 48.27
CA GLY A 794 3.56 1.82 48.47
C GLY A 794 4.83 2.68 48.27
N GLY A 795 5.92 2.09 47.76
CA GLY A 795 7.21 2.75 47.57
C GLY A 795 8.34 1.73 47.44
N ASN A 796 9.54 2.21 47.09
CA ASN A 796 10.73 1.38 46.87
C ASN A 796 11.89 1.73 47.82
N THR A 797 11.69 2.59 48.83
CA THR A 797 12.70 2.92 49.86
C THR A 797 12.11 2.72 51.25
N VAL A 798 12.82 1.98 52.11
CA VAL A 798 12.37 1.57 53.45
C VAL A 798 13.46 1.91 54.47
N PRO A 799 13.24 2.86 55.40
CA PRO A 799 14.21 3.16 56.44
C PRO A 799 14.50 1.97 57.35
N VAL A 800 15.72 1.89 57.89
CA VAL A 800 16.09 0.89 58.91
C VAL A 800 15.14 1.00 60.10
N GLY A 801 14.59 -0.13 60.55
CA GLY A 801 13.59 -0.22 61.61
C GLY A 801 12.14 -0.01 61.14
N SER A 802 11.91 0.36 59.89
CA SER A 802 10.57 0.48 59.30
C SER A 802 10.14 -0.77 58.54
N THR A 803 8.86 -0.85 58.19
CA THR A 803 8.28 -1.94 57.42
C THR A 803 7.67 -1.46 56.10
N LEU A 804 7.66 -2.32 55.08
CA LEU A 804 6.96 -2.10 53.81
C LEU A 804 6.04 -3.29 53.53
N GLN A 805 4.75 -3.01 53.31
CA GLN A 805 3.79 -4.01 52.86
C GLN A 805 3.91 -4.18 51.34
N LEU A 806 4.17 -5.41 50.90
CA LEU A 806 4.11 -5.82 49.51
C LEU A 806 2.91 -6.74 49.30
N LEU A 807 2.21 -6.58 48.19
CA LEU A 807 1.06 -7.39 47.82
C LEU A 807 1.38 -8.14 46.53
N ALA A 808 1.19 -9.45 46.54
CA ALA A 808 1.27 -10.26 45.33
C ALA A 808 -0.10 -10.26 44.64
N VAL A 809 -0.11 -10.00 43.34
CA VAL A 809 -1.32 -9.95 42.52
C VAL A 809 -1.19 -11.01 41.42
N GLY A 810 -2.16 -11.90 41.31
CA GLY A 810 -2.25 -12.83 40.19
C GLY A 810 -2.76 -12.13 38.95
N LEU A 811 -2.23 -12.45 37.78
CA LEU A 811 -2.65 -11.90 36.50
C LEU A 811 -2.93 -13.03 35.52
N ASP A 812 -4.01 -12.88 34.75
CA ASP A 812 -4.33 -13.79 33.65
C ASP A 812 -3.56 -13.46 32.36
N GLN A 813 -3.78 -14.24 31.30
CA GLN A 813 -3.18 -14.03 29.98
C GLN A 813 -3.52 -12.67 29.32
N TYR A 814 -4.51 -11.95 29.85
CA TYR A 814 -4.93 -10.62 29.40
C TYR A 814 -4.41 -9.50 30.31
N GLY A 815 -3.73 -9.85 31.41
CA GLY A 815 -3.28 -8.92 32.43
C GLY A 815 -4.36 -8.50 33.42
N ALA A 816 -5.53 -9.16 33.41
CA ALA A 816 -6.58 -8.92 34.41
C ALA A 816 -6.21 -9.59 35.73
N THR A 817 -6.53 -8.93 36.84
CA THR A 817 -6.24 -9.45 38.17
C THR A 817 -7.07 -10.70 38.46
N MET A 818 -6.41 -11.72 38.99
CA MET A 818 -7.03 -12.98 39.39
C MET A 818 -6.58 -13.43 40.76
N ASN A 819 -7.41 -14.28 41.36
CA ASN A 819 -7.04 -14.98 42.58
C ASN A 819 -5.85 -15.90 42.32
N LEU A 820 -4.88 -15.87 43.23
CA LEU A 820 -3.76 -16.78 43.23
C LEU A 820 -4.22 -18.19 43.62
N SER A 821 -3.65 -19.22 42.98
CA SER A 821 -4.09 -20.61 43.14
C SER A 821 -3.66 -21.25 44.48
N GLY A 822 -2.96 -20.50 45.33
CA GLY A 822 -2.44 -20.96 46.61
C GLY A 822 -1.72 -19.85 47.39
N PRO A 823 -1.08 -20.16 48.53
CA PRO A 823 -0.32 -19.18 49.31
C PRO A 823 0.92 -18.68 48.55
N VAL A 824 1.34 -17.45 48.86
CA VAL A 824 2.55 -16.85 48.28
C VAL A 824 3.74 -17.06 49.21
N THR A 825 4.84 -17.55 48.65
CA THR A 825 6.12 -17.62 49.35
C THR A 825 6.91 -16.36 49.05
N TRP A 826 7.38 -15.68 50.08
CA TRP A 826 8.16 -14.45 49.98
C TRP A 826 9.62 -14.68 50.39
N SER A 827 10.54 -14.02 49.71
CA SER A 827 11.95 -13.95 50.12
C SER A 827 12.54 -12.57 49.82
N ALA A 828 13.61 -12.23 50.54
CA ALA A 828 14.37 -11.00 50.34
C ALA A 828 15.85 -11.35 50.20
N SER A 829 16.56 -10.73 49.24
CA SER A 829 17.99 -10.99 49.01
C SER A 829 18.91 -10.45 50.12
N GLY A 830 18.40 -9.61 51.02
CA GLY A 830 19.16 -9.00 52.12
C GLY A 830 18.41 -7.82 52.76
N GLY A 831 19.11 -7.07 53.62
CA GLY A 831 18.62 -5.80 54.17
C GLY A 831 17.50 -5.88 55.20
N GLY A 832 16.94 -7.06 55.44
CA GLY A 832 15.79 -7.27 56.32
C GLY A 832 15.21 -8.67 56.22
N THR A 833 14.03 -8.86 56.79
CA THR A 833 13.25 -10.11 56.73
C THR A 833 11.85 -9.83 56.19
N ILE A 834 11.31 -10.71 55.35
CA ILE A 834 9.93 -10.65 54.86
C ILE A 834 9.13 -11.85 55.40
N ASN A 835 7.91 -11.59 55.88
CA ASN A 835 7.03 -12.65 56.39
C ASN A 835 6.11 -13.21 55.28
N SER A 836 5.32 -14.24 55.62
CA SER A 836 4.39 -14.88 54.68
C SER A 836 3.26 -13.97 54.19
N ALA A 837 2.98 -12.87 54.88
CA ALA A 837 2.00 -11.86 54.48
C ALA A 837 2.59 -10.78 53.56
N GLY A 838 3.86 -10.88 53.16
CA GLY A 838 4.53 -9.88 52.32
C GLY A 838 4.96 -8.61 53.06
N LEU A 839 5.01 -8.62 54.39
CA LEU A 839 5.51 -7.49 55.18
C LEU A 839 7.03 -7.60 55.33
N PHE A 840 7.76 -6.73 54.64
CA PHE A 840 9.22 -6.62 54.76
C PHE A 840 9.59 -5.71 55.93
N THR A 841 10.51 -6.14 56.80
CA THR A 841 11.06 -5.37 57.93
C THR A 841 12.53 -5.09 57.68
N ALA A 842 12.88 -3.82 57.54
CA ALA A 842 14.22 -3.36 57.24
C ALA A 842 15.13 -3.39 58.49
N THR A 843 16.31 -4.01 58.38
CA THR A 843 17.27 -4.12 59.49
C THR A 843 18.65 -3.56 59.16
N THR A 844 19.06 -3.59 57.89
CA THR A 844 20.43 -3.21 57.49
C THR A 844 20.39 -2.38 56.22
N LYS A 845 21.13 -1.26 56.18
CA LYS A 845 21.22 -0.43 54.97
C LYS A 845 21.84 -1.22 53.82
N VAL A 846 21.14 -1.33 52.70
CA VAL A 846 21.62 -2.02 51.49
C VAL A 846 20.77 -1.65 50.28
N TYR A 847 21.40 -1.61 49.11
CA TYR A 847 20.75 -1.45 47.82
C TYR A 847 21.56 -2.16 46.72
N PRO A 848 20.93 -2.94 45.83
CA PRO A 848 19.50 -3.26 45.79
C PRO A 848 19.12 -4.44 46.72
N VAL A 849 17.91 -4.40 47.30
CA VAL A 849 17.24 -5.57 47.89
C VAL A 849 16.19 -6.08 46.92
N THR A 850 16.34 -7.32 46.49
CA THR A 850 15.35 -7.99 45.65
C THR A 850 14.36 -8.74 46.52
N ILE A 851 13.11 -8.29 46.54
CA ILE A 851 11.99 -9.05 47.07
C ILE A 851 11.47 -9.98 45.99
N THR A 852 11.25 -11.24 46.34
CA THR A 852 10.70 -12.26 45.42
C THR A 852 9.41 -12.81 46.00
N ALA A 853 8.33 -12.81 45.20
CA ALA A 853 7.08 -13.49 45.48
C ALA A 853 6.97 -14.71 44.57
N LYS A 854 6.55 -15.86 45.11
CA LYS A 854 6.36 -17.10 44.36
C LYS A 854 5.01 -17.74 44.65
N ASN A 855 4.28 -18.14 43.62
CA ASN A 855 3.03 -18.89 43.70
C ASN A 855 3.08 -20.07 42.73
N GLY A 856 3.26 -21.29 43.26
CA GLY A 856 3.55 -22.46 42.42
C GLY A 856 4.86 -22.30 41.65
N THR A 857 4.81 -22.35 40.32
CA THR A 857 5.95 -22.10 39.42
C THR A 857 6.14 -20.63 39.06
N LEU A 858 5.13 -19.79 39.28
CA LEU A 858 5.16 -18.36 38.91
C LEU A 858 5.96 -17.57 39.95
N THR A 859 6.79 -16.64 39.47
CA THR A 859 7.67 -15.82 40.30
C THR A 859 7.65 -14.36 39.84
N ALA A 860 7.60 -13.42 40.77
CA ALA A 860 7.78 -11.99 40.53
C ALA A 860 8.87 -11.42 41.45
N THR A 861 9.52 -10.37 40.99
CA THR A 861 10.54 -9.65 41.77
C THR A 861 10.22 -8.16 41.86
N TYR A 862 10.62 -7.55 42.98
CA TYR A 862 10.49 -6.11 43.24
C TYR A 862 11.75 -5.60 43.93
N GLN A 863 12.36 -4.54 43.39
CA GLN A 863 13.59 -3.98 43.96
C GLN A 863 13.24 -2.88 44.96
N ILE A 864 13.80 -2.97 46.16
CA ILE A 864 13.72 -1.93 47.19
C ILE A 864 15.11 -1.49 47.64
N ARG A 865 15.17 -0.31 48.25
CA ARG A 865 16.32 0.26 48.94
C ARG A 865 16.03 0.25 50.43
N VAL A 866 16.97 -0.25 51.24
CA VAL A 866 16.92 -0.04 52.69
C VAL A 866 17.84 1.11 53.03
N ASP A 867 17.28 2.30 53.19
CA ASP A 867 18.01 3.52 53.55
C ASP A 867 17.04 4.64 53.98
N GLU A 868 17.57 5.80 54.38
CA GLU A 868 16.81 7.01 54.70
C GLU A 868 15.88 7.41 53.54
N LEU A 869 14.68 7.90 53.86
CA LEU A 869 13.78 8.46 52.84
C LEU A 869 14.47 9.61 52.10
N ALA A 870 14.16 9.75 50.81
CA ALA A 870 14.66 10.87 50.01
C ALA A 870 14.28 12.19 50.67
N ARG A 871 15.29 13.04 50.90
CA ARG A 871 15.16 14.40 51.38
C ARG A 871 15.93 15.31 50.45
N LEU A 872 15.46 16.54 50.28
CA LEU A 872 16.17 17.53 49.50
C LEU A 872 17.58 17.72 50.09
N SER A 873 18.61 17.45 49.28
CA SER A 873 20.01 17.54 49.70
C SER A 873 20.77 18.65 48.97
N LYS A 874 20.36 18.99 47.74
CA LYS A 874 21.01 20.03 46.94
C LYS A 874 20.00 20.66 45.99
N ILE A 875 20.15 21.95 45.72
CA ILE A 875 19.52 22.61 44.57
C ILE A 875 20.64 23.00 43.60
N VAL A 876 20.44 22.73 42.31
CA VAL A 876 21.33 23.22 41.24
C VAL A 876 20.58 24.27 40.45
N VAL A 877 21.19 25.44 40.32
CA VAL A 877 20.73 26.48 39.41
C VAL A 877 21.50 26.36 38.10
N SER A 878 20.79 26.40 36.97
CA SER A 878 21.38 26.35 35.64
C SER A 878 20.90 27.53 34.80
N PRO A 879 21.79 28.17 34.03
CA PRO A 879 23.24 28.01 34.06
C PRO A 879 23.85 28.53 35.36
N ASP A 880 25.02 28.00 35.75
CA ASP A 880 25.79 28.40 36.93
C ASP A 880 26.45 29.77 36.76
N LEU A 881 26.72 30.18 35.52
CA LEU A 881 27.26 31.50 35.17
C LEU A 881 26.76 31.97 33.80
N ILE A 882 26.28 33.22 33.72
CA ILE A 882 26.03 33.92 32.45
C ILE A 882 26.52 35.37 32.51
N LYS A 883 26.73 35.95 31.32
CA LYS A 883 26.90 37.40 31.14
C LYS A 883 25.65 37.93 30.45
N ILE A 884 24.97 38.88 31.09
CA ILE A 884 23.79 39.53 30.51
C ILE A 884 24.07 41.03 30.28
N PRO A 885 23.65 41.61 29.14
CA PRO A 885 23.70 43.05 28.90
C PRO A 885 22.83 43.82 29.90
N GLN A 886 23.19 45.07 30.18
CA GLN A 886 22.41 45.97 31.02
C GLN A 886 20.96 46.08 30.50
N SER A 887 19.98 45.98 31.40
CA SER A 887 18.53 46.02 31.11
C SER A 887 17.94 44.82 30.35
N SER A 888 18.67 43.71 30.21
CA SER A 888 18.14 42.44 29.67
C SER A 888 17.68 41.50 30.79
N SER A 889 16.76 40.59 30.48
CA SER A 889 16.34 39.51 31.39
C SER A 889 16.82 38.14 30.90
N TYR A 890 17.07 37.23 31.84
CA TYR A 890 17.37 35.82 31.58
C TYR A 890 16.65 34.96 32.60
N ALA A 891 16.13 33.81 32.16
CA ALA A 891 15.43 32.86 33.02
C ALA A 891 16.38 31.75 33.47
N PHE A 892 16.59 31.62 34.79
CA PHE A 892 17.31 30.49 35.37
C PHE A 892 16.37 29.31 35.62
N THR A 893 16.92 28.10 35.59
CA THR A 893 16.22 26.88 36.05
C THR A 893 16.85 26.40 37.35
N ALA A 894 16.02 25.97 38.31
CA ALA A 894 16.49 25.37 39.55
C ALA A 894 15.93 23.94 39.61
N THR A 895 16.82 22.99 39.90
CA THR A 895 16.46 21.58 40.07
C THR A 895 16.87 21.13 41.46
N GLY A 896 15.92 20.58 42.21
CA GLY A 896 16.19 19.92 43.48
C GLY A 896 16.75 18.52 43.26
N TYR A 897 17.71 18.10 44.09
CA TYR A 897 18.28 16.77 44.13
C TYR A 897 18.19 16.21 45.54
N ASP A 898 17.82 14.93 45.65
CA ASP A 898 17.89 14.22 46.92
C ASP A 898 19.34 13.86 47.31
N GLN A 899 19.53 13.26 48.48
CA GLN A 899 20.85 12.82 48.97
C GLN A 899 21.49 11.70 48.14
N TYR A 900 20.75 11.15 47.17
CA TYR A 900 21.19 10.09 46.26
C TYR A 900 21.47 10.61 44.84
N GLY A 901 21.31 11.92 44.61
CA GLY A 901 21.55 12.57 43.32
C GLY A 901 20.40 12.40 42.32
N ALA A 902 19.22 11.96 42.75
CA ALA A 902 18.03 11.90 41.91
C ALA A 902 17.24 13.22 41.98
N ASP A 903 16.60 13.59 40.86
CA ASP A 903 15.74 14.77 40.79
C ASP A 903 14.61 14.67 41.81
N MET A 904 14.47 15.70 42.65
CA MET A 904 13.40 15.83 43.63
C MET A 904 12.53 17.02 43.26
N LYS A 905 11.23 16.78 43.08
CA LYS A 905 10.26 17.84 42.81
C LYS A 905 10.21 18.80 43.99
N ILE A 906 10.37 20.08 43.71
CA ILE A 906 10.20 21.18 44.68
C ILE A 906 9.06 22.04 44.15
N ASP A 907 7.99 22.19 44.93
CA ASP A 907 6.79 22.91 44.50
C ASP A 907 6.96 24.44 44.57
N ASN A 908 7.92 24.94 45.36
CA ASN A 908 8.21 26.38 45.49
C ASN A 908 9.72 26.63 45.54
N PHE A 909 10.25 27.25 44.48
CA PHE A 909 11.57 27.88 44.51
C PHE A 909 11.42 29.36 44.88
N VAL A 910 12.11 29.78 45.93
CA VAL A 910 12.30 31.20 46.24
C VAL A 910 13.60 31.63 45.54
N TRP A 911 13.44 32.41 44.48
CA TRP A 911 14.53 32.90 43.63
C TRP A 911 15.14 34.20 44.16
#